data_AF-A0A672RKP1-F1
#
_entry.id   AF-A0A672RKP1-F1
#
_cell.length_a   1.000
_cell.length_b   1.000
_cell.length_c   1.000
_cell.angle_alpha   90.00
_cell.angle_beta   90.00
_cell.angle_gamma   90.00
#
_symmetry.space_group_name_H-M   'P 1'
#
loop_
_entity.id
_entity.type
_entity.pdbx_description
1 polymer ?
#
loop_
_entity_poly.entity_id
_entity_poly.type
_entity_poly.pdbx_seq_one_letter_code
_entity_poly.pdbx_strand_id
1 'polypeptide(L)'
;MWTMRHLSCVTLCLIGCLITGSALDISDVTLINPDPVVSSGYSPSLRCVSSDWTVSGTGSLSLGHEYPDQEAHVLSAEPDRSHHSAAKVTWMSRNHTFGAFYCQLKNSSRSKIYTYKMLHEAAFLPESLTITVNEGEDVNISYSRKTYLPEDTVIYKNGNFENMSPKEDITDVINYTIINAKAQSHAGIYVIRYISGAPFSSAITRLIIRSCKAGLWGADCMKSCLSCANGGVCDDVTGECICPPGFKGHTCETVCGEGRFGRSCKERCMDGVCRSLLFCLRDPYGCSCASGWRGFNCSEACPAGYYGADCKQKCECEQSKCSRFRGCVCEGRHGARCEKPDTRPVIMSSLRDIELNSGVTYTVNCSASGRPAPLHGEITLVKPDKTTVYAVDTQTENDQTTSAFRVEKISVSAAGRWSCQVKTKHYQEEKEFIVNVKVPPQPQNPPLLNDSGPHHLLLLLNKEPYTGDGPVASVKLIYKHTSSSTWRSVEASGSLVRLDNLSPMTQYTTQVQLSRHGAGGTGQPGPEATFSTQMLELPVGVKLSPVSQTVLLLSWDAAPAEEDWRYEVTCQQAGASGTERRFQLASNSSDLRLNELKPRHKYQCKVRTSSSAAGQACPTVSAWTLSDQLPPPPANISTCNISDSSAVITWSVAEGHSISRAMIRYQQTEQTDYSQQVELCVQDQTSMRFQLRGLRADSTYELELWSVNNMGESVERPQITLKTLPPQESSQLQGFQAHSNMLFYAILGSAGMTCITILLAFCIVLQLKRASFHSHMVQAFHNIAREEPVVQFSSVPLNVPKKVPNSSQSVAYPTLEWSDIKFQDVIGEGNFGQVLKARIKKDGLRMDAAIKRMKEYASKDDHRDFAGELEVLCKLGHHPNIINLLGACEHRGYLYLAIEYAPHGNLLDFLRKSRVLETDPAFAIANSTASTLCSQQLLHFAADVACGMDFLSQKQFIHRDLAARNILVGESFEAKIADFGLSRGQEVYVKKTMGRLPVRWMAIESLNYSVYTTNSDVWSYGVLLWEVVSLGGTPYCGMTCAQLYEKLPQGYRLEKPLNCDDEVYELMKQCWKEKPYERPSFAQILMSLNRMLEERKTYVNTTLYEKFTYAGIDCSAEEAG
;
A
#
# COMPACT_ATOMS: atom_id res chain seq x y z
N MET A 1 -8.73 -0.65 56.70
CA MET A 1 -9.79 -1.54 56.15
C MET A 1 -11.05 -0.77 55.73
N TRP A 2 -10.92 0.46 55.20
CA TRP A 2 -12.05 1.34 54.82
C TRP A 2 -11.86 2.08 53.48
N THR A 3 -10.77 1.81 52.74
CA THR A 3 -10.44 2.47 51.46
C THR A 3 -10.46 1.54 50.25
N MET A 4 -10.75 0.25 50.43
CA MET A 4 -10.84 -0.74 49.33
C MET A 4 -12.27 -1.15 48.93
N ARG A 5 -13.32 -0.60 49.56
CA ARG A 5 -14.73 -0.91 49.19
C ARG A 5 -15.39 0.10 48.24
N HIS A 6 -14.85 1.31 48.10
CA HIS A 6 -15.42 2.30 47.17
C HIS A 6 -14.92 2.17 45.73
N LEU A 7 -13.68 1.70 45.51
CA LEU A 7 -13.20 1.46 44.15
C LEU A 7 -13.92 0.29 43.48
N SER A 8 -14.23 -0.78 44.24
CA SER A 8 -14.93 -1.96 43.73
C SER A 8 -16.41 -1.69 43.44
N CYS A 9 -17.05 -0.77 44.14
CA CYS A 9 -18.46 -0.43 43.90
C CYS A 9 -18.63 0.51 42.69
N VAL A 10 -17.67 1.41 42.44
CA VAL A 10 -17.66 2.26 41.24
C VAL A 10 -17.27 1.45 40.00
N THR A 11 -16.34 0.49 40.11
CA THR A 11 -16.04 -0.43 39.00
C THR A 11 -17.16 -1.45 38.75
N LEU A 12 -17.86 -1.96 39.76
CA LEU A 12 -19.02 -2.84 39.56
C LEU A 12 -20.29 -2.10 39.10
N CYS A 13 -20.47 -0.82 39.39
CA CYS A 13 -21.51 0.00 38.73
C CYS A 13 -21.15 0.30 37.26
N LEU A 14 -19.89 0.62 36.98
CA LEU A 14 -19.44 0.85 35.59
C LEU A 14 -19.45 -0.43 34.74
N ILE A 15 -19.13 -1.59 35.34
CA ILE A 15 -19.17 -2.89 34.66
C ILE A 15 -20.60 -3.47 34.63
N GLY A 16 -21.43 -3.18 35.64
CA GLY A 16 -22.86 -3.50 35.64
C GLY A 16 -23.66 -2.73 34.59
N CYS A 17 -23.32 -1.46 34.33
CA CYS A 17 -23.88 -0.69 33.22
C CYS A 17 -23.36 -1.12 31.84
N LEU A 18 -22.26 -1.88 31.76
CA LEU A 18 -21.73 -2.41 30.51
C LEU A 18 -22.25 -3.82 30.16
N ILE A 19 -22.94 -4.51 31.09
CA ILE A 19 -23.41 -5.90 30.89
C ILE A 19 -24.95 -6.02 30.88
N THR A 20 -25.71 -4.97 31.22
CA THR A 20 -27.08 -4.81 30.69
C THR A 20 -27.03 -3.86 29.50
N GLY A 21 -26.82 -4.43 28.32
CA GLY A 21 -26.93 -3.77 27.02
C GLY A 21 -28.30 -3.14 26.79
N SER A 22 -28.47 -1.96 27.36
CA SER A 22 -29.48 -0.97 27.01
C SER A 22 -28.82 0.38 27.15
N ALA A 23 -27.80 0.63 26.31
CA ALA A 23 -27.56 2.00 25.88
C ALA A 23 -28.91 2.52 25.37
N LEU A 24 -29.50 3.46 26.10
CA LEU A 24 -30.66 4.20 25.63
C LEU A 24 -30.18 4.95 24.38
N ASP A 25 -30.50 4.36 23.23
CA ASP A 25 -30.20 4.85 21.89
C ASP A 25 -31.10 6.08 21.63
N ILE A 26 -30.82 7.19 22.32
CA ILE A 26 -31.54 8.46 22.14
C ILE A 26 -30.87 9.18 20.97
N SER A 27 -31.05 8.64 19.77
CA SER A 27 -30.63 9.29 18.54
C SER A 27 -31.43 10.58 18.31
N ASP A 28 -30.76 11.71 18.15
CA ASP A 28 -31.37 13.02 17.88
C ASP A 28 -31.71 13.13 16.39
N VAL A 29 -32.84 12.51 16.00
CA VAL A 29 -33.37 12.46 14.63
C VAL A 29 -34.66 13.26 14.54
N THR A 30 -34.81 14.05 13.49
CA THR A 30 -36.02 14.81 13.18
C THR A 30 -36.44 14.54 11.73
N LEU A 31 -37.70 14.14 11.52
CA LEU A 31 -38.27 13.94 10.19
C LEU A 31 -39.10 15.16 9.81
N ILE A 32 -38.78 15.77 8.67
CA ILE A 32 -39.42 16.99 8.18
C ILE A 32 -40.27 16.64 6.95
N ASN A 33 -41.57 16.94 7.06
CA ASN A 33 -42.58 16.74 6.02
C ASN A 33 -43.10 18.11 5.53
N PRO A 34 -42.51 18.68 4.47
CA PRO A 34 -42.95 19.98 3.93
C PRO A 34 -44.30 19.95 3.21
N ASP A 35 -44.78 18.76 2.82
CA ASP A 35 -45.97 18.59 2.00
C ASP A 35 -46.78 17.36 2.43
N PRO A 36 -47.53 17.44 3.55
CA PRO A 36 -48.38 16.34 4.01
C PRO A 36 -49.61 16.12 3.11
N VAL A 37 -50.04 17.13 2.34
CA VAL A 37 -51.00 17.01 1.23
C VAL A 37 -50.31 17.31 -0.10
N VAL A 38 -50.26 16.33 -0.99
CA VAL A 38 -49.55 16.42 -2.28
C VAL A 38 -50.50 16.87 -3.39
N SER A 39 -50.20 17.99 -4.06
CA SER A 39 -50.98 18.55 -5.17
C SER A 39 -50.29 18.39 -6.54
N SER A 40 -51.04 18.56 -7.64
CA SER A 40 -50.47 18.59 -9.00
C SER A 40 -49.63 19.86 -9.22
N GLY A 41 -48.36 19.72 -9.61
CA GLY A 41 -47.51 20.84 -10.03
C GLY A 41 -46.29 21.16 -9.16
N TYR A 42 -46.13 20.49 -8.02
CA TYR A 42 -44.96 20.61 -7.14
C TYR A 42 -44.22 19.27 -7.02
N SER A 43 -42.91 19.31 -6.78
CA SER A 43 -42.09 18.13 -6.47
C SER A 43 -42.13 17.85 -4.96
N PRO A 44 -42.93 16.89 -4.48
CA PRO A 44 -43.04 16.60 -3.06
C PRO A 44 -41.71 16.06 -2.50
N SER A 45 -41.45 16.29 -1.22
CA SER A 45 -40.20 15.85 -0.60
C SER A 45 -40.36 15.41 0.86
N LEU A 46 -39.38 14.64 1.34
CA LEU A 46 -39.19 14.32 2.76
C LEU A 46 -37.72 14.49 3.11
N ARG A 47 -37.44 14.97 4.31
CA ARG A 47 -36.07 15.14 4.82
C ARG A 47 -35.94 14.52 6.19
N CYS A 48 -34.86 13.79 6.40
CA CYS A 48 -34.48 13.30 7.69
C CYS A 48 -33.17 13.94 8.12
N VAL A 49 -33.18 14.57 9.29
CA VAL A 49 -32.05 15.36 9.81
C VAL A 49 -31.63 14.77 11.14
N SER A 50 -30.32 14.66 11.38
CA SER A 50 -29.76 14.32 12.69
C SER A 50 -28.83 15.41 13.20
N SER A 51 -29.05 15.81 14.45
CA SER A 51 -28.24 16.83 15.14
C SER A 51 -27.09 16.24 15.99
N ASP A 52 -26.86 14.93 15.92
CA ASP A 52 -25.74 14.26 16.58
C ASP A 52 -24.47 14.32 15.72
N TRP A 53 -23.52 15.16 16.13
CA TRP A 53 -22.25 15.40 15.40
C TRP A 53 -21.28 14.20 15.46
N THR A 54 -21.55 13.22 16.32
CA THR A 54 -20.80 11.95 16.41
C THR A 54 -21.18 10.96 15.31
N VAL A 55 -22.32 11.17 14.64
CA VAL A 55 -22.74 10.41 13.48
C VAL A 55 -22.09 11.00 12.23
N SER A 56 -20.77 10.87 12.14
CA SER A 56 -19.98 11.30 10.98
C SER A 56 -20.18 10.33 9.81
N GLY A 57 -21.02 10.71 8.85
CA GLY A 57 -21.11 10.06 7.53
C GLY A 57 -22.47 10.25 6.86
N THR A 58 -22.48 10.70 5.60
CA THR A 58 -23.65 10.84 4.71
C THR A 58 -24.38 9.52 4.39
N GLY A 59 -24.11 8.46 5.14
CA GLY A 59 -24.59 7.10 4.90
C GLY A 59 -25.26 6.43 6.10
N SER A 60 -25.48 7.11 7.23
CA SER A 60 -26.03 6.53 8.46
C SER A 60 -27.56 6.69 8.62
N LEU A 61 -28.23 7.54 7.85
CA LEU A 61 -29.69 7.72 7.90
C LEU A 61 -30.36 6.99 6.73
N SER A 62 -31.57 6.47 6.96
CA SER A 62 -32.39 5.84 5.92
C SER A 62 -33.83 6.32 5.98
N LEU A 63 -34.39 6.65 4.80
CA LEU A 63 -35.81 6.91 4.58
C LEU A 63 -36.47 5.68 3.95
N GLY A 64 -37.63 5.30 4.44
CA GLY A 64 -38.38 4.15 3.95
C GLY A 64 -39.87 4.44 3.81
N HIS A 65 -40.55 3.55 3.09
CA HIS A 65 -42.00 3.53 2.91
C HIS A 65 -42.59 2.25 3.48
N GLU A 66 -43.79 2.35 4.07
CA GLU A 66 -44.53 1.23 4.62
C GLU A 66 -45.90 1.17 3.91
N TYR A 67 -46.07 0.19 3.02
CA TYR A 67 -47.35 -0.08 2.36
C TYR A 67 -48.19 -0.97 3.30
N PRO A 68 -49.52 -0.75 3.43
CA PRO A 68 -50.36 -1.52 4.35
C PRO A 68 -50.39 -3.06 4.18
N ASP A 69 -49.74 -3.65 3.17
CA ASP A 69 -49.78 -5.10 2.91
C ASP A 69 -48.43 -5.69 2.37
N GLN A 70 -47.29 -4.99 2.44
CA GLN A 70 -46.01 -5.46 1.88
C GLN A 70 -44.77 -5.08 2.73
N GLU A 71 -43.65 -5.78 2.52
CA GLU A 71 -42.37 -5.51 3.17
C GLU A 71 -41.91 -4.05 2.97
N ALA A 72 -41.31 -3.46 4.01
CA ALA A 72 -40.85 -2.07 3.99
C ALA A 72 -39.76 -1.86 2.92
N HIS A 73 -40.05 -1.03 1.91
CA HIS A 73 -39.09 -0.70 0.87
C HIS A 73 -38.27 0.54 1.24
N VAL A 74 -36.95 0.41 1.12
CA VAL A 74 -36.01 1.53 1.32
C VAL A 74 -36.09 2.45 0.10
N LEU A 75 -36.33 3.75 0.34
CA LEU A 75 -36.35 4.77 -0.70
C LEU A 75 -34.92 5.17 -1.07
N SER A 76 -34.67 5.48 -2.33
CA SER A 76 -33.40 6.03 -2.80
C SER A 76 -33.24 7.47 -2.31
N ALA A 77 -32.78 7.64 -1.07
CA ALA A 77 -32.53 8.93 -0.46
C ALA A 77 -31.14 9.47 -0.86
N GLU A 78 -31.11 10.74 -1.24
CA GLU A 78 -29.88 11.47 -1.53
C GLU A 78 -29.38 12.20 -0.27
N PRO A 79 -28.05 12.38 -0.12
CA PRO A 79 -27.51 13.18 0.98
C PRO A 79 -27.88 14.66 0.82
N ASP A 80 -28.44 15.26 1.87
CA ASP A 80 -28.82 16.67 1.89
C ASP A 80 -27.73 17.52 2.55
N ARG A 81 -27.08 18.38 1.76
CA ARG A 81 -25.95 19.22 2.22
C ARG A 81 -26.36 20.46 3.00
N SER A 82 -27.66 20.73 3.11
CA SER A 82 -28.14 21.91 3.83
C SER A 82 -28.01 21.79 5.36
N HIS A 83 -27.81 20.57 5.85
CA HIS A 83 -27.61 20.24 7.26
C HIS A 83 -26.35 19.39 7.43
N HIS A 84 -25.81 19.31 8.65
CA HIS A 84 -24.56 18.58 8.91
C HIS A 84 -24.69 17.07 8.60
N SER A 85 -25.81 16.45 8.99
CA SER A 85 -26.14 15.06 8.70
C SER A 85 -27.61 14.94 8.32
N ALA A 86 -27.91 14.82 7.03
CA ALA A 86 -29.28 14.70 6.55
C ALA A 86 -29.41 13.87 5.26
N ALA A 87 -30.58 13.27 5.08
CA ALA A 87 -30.99 12.53 3.90
C ALA A 87 -32.33 13.08 3.38
N LYS A 88 -32.50 13.17 2.06
CA LYS A 88 -33.68 13.72 1.41
C LYS A 88 -34.18 12.80 0.29
N VAL A 89 -35.49 12.68 0.17
CA VAL A 89 -36.17 12.07 -0.98
C VAL A 89 -37.02 13.15 -1.65
N THR A 90 -36.97 13.22 -2.98
CA THR A 90 -37.82 14.08 -3.80
C THR A 90 -38.46 13.21 -4.87
N TRP A 91 -39.79 13.27 -5.02
CA TRP A 91 -40.48 12.49 -6.05
C TRP A 91 -40.73 13.32 -7.31
N MET A 92 -40.50 12.70 -8.47
CA MET A 92 -40.77 13.28 -9.79
C MET A 92 -42.21 13.01 -10.27
N SER A 93 -42.91 12.03 -9.67
CA SER A 93 -44.26 11.63 -10.03
C SER A 93 -45.11 11.35 -8.78
N ARG A 94 -46.43 11.59 -8.89
CA ARG A 94 -47.41 11.45 -7.80
C ARG A 94 -47.77 9.99 -7.47
N ASN A 95 -47.45 9.03 -8.33
CA ASN A 95 -47.98 7.67 -8.20
C ASN A 95 -47.47 6.88 -6.97
N HIS A 96 -46.40 7.33 -6.30
CA HIS A 96 -45.80 6.66 -5.13
C HIS A 96 -45.63 7.59 -3.92
N THR A 97 -46.39 8.68 -3.84
CA THR A 97 -46.25 9.68 -2.75
C THR A 97 -47.29 9.53 -1.65
N PHE A 98 -48.27 8.64 -1.83
CA PHE A 98 -49.32 8.37 -0.83
C PHE A 98 -48.87 7.30 0.17
N GLY A 99 -49.18 7.48 1.46
CA GLY A 99 -49.02 6.46 2.50
C GLY A 99 -48.11 6.87 3.66
N ALA A 100 -47.58 5.86 4.35
CA ALA A 100 -46.76 6.01 5.54
C ALA A 100 -45.26 5.95 5.21
N PHE A 101 -44.51 6.90 5.74
CA PHE A 101 -43.08 7.02 5.54
C PHE A 101 -42.38 7.09 6.89
N TYR A 102 -41.14 6.62 6.95
CA TYR A 102 -40.34 6.70 8.17
C TYR A 102 -38.90 7.09 7.91
N CYS A 103 -38.26 7.64 8.93
CA CYS A 103 -36.81 7.76 9.03
C CYS A 103 -36.26 6.98 10.22
N GLN A 104 -35.07 6.41 10.05
CA GLN A 104 -34.30 5.77 11.12
C GLN A 104 -32.78 5.90 10.89
N LEU A 105 -31.99 5.66 11.94
CA LEU A 105 -30.57 5.34 11.78
C LEU A 105 -30.36 3.92 11.23
N LYS A 106 -29.44 3.75 10.30
CA LYS A 106 -28.96 2.44 9.84
C LYS A 106 -28.31 1.71 11.02
N ASN A 107 -28.70 0.46 11.24
CA ASN A 107 -28.31 -0.43 12.34
C ASN A 107 -29.06 -0.26 13.67
N SER A 108 -30.07 0.62 13.78
CA SER A 108 -30.97 0.65 14.93
C SER A 108 -32.42 0.47 14.49
N SER A 109 -33.03 -0.65 14.90
CA SER A 109 -34.46 -0.92 14.66
C SER A 109 -35.38 -0.23 15.68
N ARG A 110 -34.81 0.40 16.72
CA ARG A 110 -35.55 0.97 17.86
C ARG A 110 -35.87 2.48 17.73
N SER A 111 -35.56 3.13 16.60
CA SER A 111 -35.74 4.58 16.41
C SER A 111 -36.34 4.91 15.02
N LYS A 112 -37.57 4.44 14.76
CA LYS A 112 -38.33 4.85 13.57
C LYS A 112 -39.22 6.05 13.90
N ILE A 113 -39.07 7.14 13.15
CA ILE A 113 -39.94 8.31 13.21
C ILE A 113 -40.84 8.28 11.99
N TYR A 114 -42.14 8.37 12.20
CA TYR A 114 -43.15 8.20 11.15
C TYR A 114 -43.76 9.54 10.71
N THR A 115 -44.13 9.63 9.44
CA THR A 115 -44.95 10.69 8.86
C THR A 115 -45.86 10.11 7.77
N TYR A 116 -46.88 10.86 7.37
CA TYR A 116 -47.83 10.43 6.36
C TYR A 116 -47.99 11.49 5.29
N LYS A 117 -48.23 11.04 4.06
CA LYS A 117 -48.59 11.91 2.94
C LYS A 117 -49.90 11.44 2.31
N MET A 118 -50.79 12.39 2.08
CA MET A 118 -52.08 12.18 1.43
C MET A 118 -52.10 12.93 0.10
N LEU A 119 -52.95 12.48 -0.82
CA LEU A 119 -53.15 13.20 -2.07
C LEU A 119 -54.17 14.33 -1.87
N HIS A 120 -54.04 15.40 -2.65
CA HIS A 120 -54.99 16.52 -2.63
C HIS A 120 -56.42 16.07 -2.97
N GLU A 121 -56.57 14.98 -3.70
CA GLU A 121 -57.82 14.32 -4.06
C GLU A 121 -58.51 13.58 -2.90
N ALA A 122 -57.88 13.53 -1.71
CA ALA A 122 -58.51 12.95 -0.52
C ALA A 122 -59.84 13.64 -0.19
N ALA A 123 -60.87 12.84 0.05
CA ALA A 123 -62.24 13.31 0.29
C ALA A 123 -62.41 14.00 1.66
N PHE A 124 -61.49 13.71 2.57
CA PHE A 124 -61.47 14.22 3.94
C PHE A 124 -60.10 14.82 4.24
N LEU A 125 -60.03 15.67 5.24
CA LEU A 125 -58.78 16.19 5.79
C LEU A 125 -58.81 16.02 7.32
N PRO A 126 -57.79 15.39 7.92
CA PRO A 126 -57.75 15.24 9.37
C PRO A 126 -57.33 16.55 10.04
N GLU A 127 -57.77 16.76 11.27
CA GLU A 127 -57.40 17.96 12.04
C GLU A 127 -55.89 18.00 12.34
N SER A 128 -55.27 16.83 12.55
CA SER A 128 -53.83 16.67 12.72
C SER A 128 -53.35 15.33 12.15
N LEU A 129 -52.08 15.25 11.75
CA LEU A 129 -51.52 14.00 11.23
C LEU A 129 -51.31 12.94 12.31
N THR A 130 -51.04 13.37 13.53
CA THR A 130 -50.83 12.50 14.69
C THR A 130 -51.55 13.07 15.90
N ILE A 131 -52.18 12.18 16.66
CA ILE A 131 -52.83 12.51 17.93
C ILE A 131 -52.13 11.68 19.00
N THR A 132 -51.61 12.33 20.04
CA THR A 132 -51.00 11.65 21.20
C THR A 132 -51.89 11.81 22.42
N VAL A 133 -52.24 10.70 23.05
CA VAL A 133 -53.01 10.65 24.30
C VAL A 133 -52.39 9.67 25.30
N ASN A 134 -52.82 9.74 26.56
CA ASN A 134 -52.40 8.81 27.61
C ASN A 134 -53.34 7.61 27.71
N GLU A 135 -52.85 6.50 28.25
CA GLU A 135 -53.72 5.35 28.51
C GLU A 135 -54.86 5.75 29.46
N GLY A 136 -56.09 5.48 29.04
CA GLY A 136 -57.32 5.75 29.76
C GLY A 136 -57.95 7.11 29.51
N GLU A 137 -57.38 7.94 28.62
CA GLU A 137 -58.02 9.17 28.16
C GLU A 137 -59.03 8.89 27.04
N ASP A 138 -60.06 9.73 26.94
CA ASP A 138 -60.99 9.72 25.81
C ASP A 138 -60.39 10.55 24.67
N VAL A 139 -60.44 10.01 23.45
CA VAL A 139 -59.89 10.68 22.27
C VAL A 139 -60.93 10.75 21.17
N ASN A 140 -61.01 11.90 20.50
CA ASN A 140 -61.87 12.10 19.34
C ASN A 140 -61.01 12.31 18.10
N ILE A 141 -61.11 11.40 17.13
CA ILE A 141 -60.45 11.50 15.83
C ILE A 141 -61.40 12.20 14.87
N SER A 142 -61.07 13.44 14.51
CA SER A 142 -61.89 14.34 13.70
C SER A 142 -61.38 14.45 12.26
N TYR A 143 -62.32 14.44 11.31
CA TYR A 143 -62.05 14.63 9.90
C TYR A 143 -62.99 15.67 9.30
N SER A 144 -62.44 16.71 8.70
CA SER A 144 -63.19 17.71 7.95
C SER A 144 -63.49 17.19 6.55
N ARG A 145 -64.76 17.23 6.15
CA ARG A 145 -65.19 16.81 4.80
C ARG A 145 -64.75 17.84 3.76
N LYS A 146 -64.03 17.39 2.73
CA LYS A 146 -63.54 18.23 1.62
C LYS A 146 -64.38 18.05 0.36
N THR A 147 -64.79 16.82 0.06
CA THR A 147 -65.68 16.50 -1.07
C THR A 147 -67.00 15.96 -0.56
N TYR A 148 -68.08 16.30 -1.25
CA TYR A 148 -69.45 15.93 -0.86
C TYR A 148 -69.95 14.85 -1.82
N LEU A 149 -69.95 13.59 -1.38
CA LEU A 149 -70.55 12.46 -2.11
C LEU A 149 -71.72 11.88 -1.31
N PRO A 150 -72.84 11.51 -1.97
CA PRO A 150 -74.01 10.91 -1.32
C PRO A 150 -73.79 9.42 -1.03
N GLU A 151 -72.69 9.10 -0.35
CA GLU A 151 -72.21 7.74 -0.09
C GLU A 151 -71.81 7.59 1.38
N ASP A 152 -71.85 6.35 1.88
CA ASP A 152 -71.41 6.03 3.22
C ASP A 152 -69.89 6.22 3.37
N THR A 153 -69.46 6.55 4.57
CA THR A 153 -68.03 6.69 4.90
C THR A 153 -67.56 5.52 5.72
N VAL A 154 -66.35 5.07 5.46
CA VAL A 154 -65.74 3.93 6.15
C VAL A 154 -64.42 4.35 6.77
N ILE A 155 -64.24 3.98 8.03
CA ILE A 155 -63.01 4.13 8.79
C ILE A 155 -62.36 2.76 8.90
N TYR A 156 -61.09 2.70 8.49
CA TYR A 156 -60.22 1.54 8.65
C TYR A 156 -59.15 1.82 9.69
N LYS A 157 -58.87 0.85 10.55
CA LYS A 157 -57.76 0.86 11.51
C LYS A 157 -56.73 -0.19 11.11
N ASN A 158 -55.51 0.24 10.80
CA ASN A 158 -54.43 -0.64 10.31
C ASN A 158 -54.89 -1.58 9.18
N GLY A 159 -55.72 -1.07 8.26
CA GLY A 159 -56.30 -1.85 7.15
C GLY A 159 -57.58 -2.63 7.47
N ASN A 160 -57.89 -2.86 8.75
CA ASN A 160 -59.12 -3.55 9.16
C ASN A 160 -60.29 -2.59 9.26
N PHE A 161 -61.49 -3.04 8.91
CA PHE A 161 -62.71 -2.26 9.09
C PHE A 161 -62.92 -1.95 10.58
N GLU A 162 -63.14 -0.67 10.91
CA GLU A 162 -63.36 -0.22 12.29
C GLU A 162 -64.77 0.34 12.48
N ASN A 163 -65.20 1.26 11.62
CA ASN A 163 -66.52 1.90 11.72
C ASN A 163 -67.04 2.36 10.36
N MET A 164 -68.35 2.56 10.25
CA MET A 164 -69.02 3.13 9.08
C MET A 164 -70.06 4.18 9.52
N SER A 165 -70.13 5.31 8.82
CA SER A 165 -71.16 6.32 9.04
C SER A 165 -72.06 6.41 7.80
N PRO A 166 -73.39 6.20 7.94
CA PRO A 166 -74.35 6.30 6.85
C PRO A 166 -74.36 7.68 6.22
N LYS A 167 -74.61 7.78 4.92
CA LYS A 167 -74.61 9.04 4.15
C LYS A 167 -75.51 10.14 4.76
N GLU A 168 -76.60 9.78 5.43
CA GLU A 168 -77.53 10.73 6.07
C GLU A 168 -76.94 11.39 7.33
N ASP A 169 -76.01 10.72 8.00
CA ASP A 169 -75.40 11.17 9.26
C ASP A 169 -74.08 11.92 9.05
N ILE A 170 -73.63 12.06 7.79
CA ILE A 170 -72.37 12.74 7.45
C ILE A 170 -72.55 14.26 7.52
N THR A 171 -72.12 14.84 8.64
CA THR A 171 -71.95 16.28 8.81
C THR A 171 -70.65 16.79 8.17
N ASP A 172 -70.37 18.10 8.25
CA ASP A 172 -69.11 18.66 7.72
C ASP A 172 -67.85 18.20 8.49
N VAL A 173 -68.01 17.70 9.72
CA VAL A 173 -66.92 17.12 10.51
C VAL A 173 -67.34 15.75 11.04
N ILE A 174 -66.63 14.71 10.61
CA ILE A 174 -66.85 13.35 11.11
C ILE A 174 -65.97 13.14 12.34
N ASN A 175 -66.59 12.73 13.44
CA ASN A 175 -65.93 12.48 14.71
C ASN A 175 -66.01 10.99 15.05
N TYR A 176 -64.86 10.39 15.31
CA TYR A 176 -64.76 9.02 15.81
C TYR A 176 -64.16 9.04 17.21
N THR A 177 -65.02 8.81 18.21
CA THR A 177 -64.64 8.88 19.62
C THR A 177 -64.29 7.51 20.17
N ILE A 178 -63.12 7.41 20.81
CA ILE A 178 -62.65 6.25 21.54
C ILE A 178 -62.66 6.62 23.02
N ILE A 179 -63.45 5.90 23.81
CA ILE A 179 -63.56 6.10 25.25
C ILE A 179 -62.53 5.20 25.93
N ASN A 180 -61.81 5.72 26.92
CA ASN A 180 -60.82 4.97 27.72
C ASN A 180 -59.77 4.29 26.83
N ALA A 181 -59.00 5.10 26.09
CA ALA A 181 -58.06 4.64 25.08
C ALA A 181 -56.99 3.68 25.67
N LYS A 182 -56.63 2.65 24.90
CA LYS A 182 -55.73 1.56 25.32
C LYS A 182 -54.66 1.34 24.27
N ALA A 183 -53.40 1.35 24.67
CA ALA A 183 -52.27 1.32 23.73
C ALA A 183 -52.29 0.08 22.83
N GLN A 184 -52.58 -1.10 23.40
CA GLN A 184 -52.57 -2.35 22.65
C GLN A 184 -53.74 -2.51 21.67
N SER A 185 -54.92 -1.97 21.98
CA SER A 185 -56.14 -2.20 21.21
C SER A 185 -56.59 -1.03 20.36
N HIS A 186 -56.14 0.20 20.65
CA HIS A 186 -56.64 1.42 19.98
C HIS A 186 -55.54 2.20 19.25
N ALA A 187 -54.25 2.07 19.60
CA ALA A 187 -53.20 2.77 18.85
C ALA A 187 -53.08 2.23 17.41
N GLY A 188 -52.70 3.09 16.47
CA GLY A 188 -52.55 2.71 15.07
C GLY A 188 -52.84 3.82 14.06
N ILE A 189 -52.93 3.43 12.79
CA ILE A 189 -53.24 4.30 11.66
C ILE A 189 -54.73 4.17 11.36
N TYR A 190 -55.44 5.28 11.44
CA TYR A 190 -56.85 5.41 11.09
C TYR A 190 -56.95 6.06 9.70
N VAL A 191 -57.76 5.45 8.83
CA VAL A 191 -57.93 5.84 7.44
C VAL A 191 -59.41 6.01 7.13
N ILE A 192 -59.82 7.17 6.64
CA ILE A 192 -61.22 7.44 6.27
C ILE A 192 -61.36 7.71 4.77
N ARG A 193 -62.39 7.11 4.15
CA ARG A 193 -62.79 7.36 2.76
C ARG A 193 -64.27 7.08 2.55
N TYR A 194 -64.80 7.54 1.43
CA TYR A 194 -66.10 7.07 0.94
C TYR A 194 -66.02 5.60 0.52
N ILE A 195 -67.13 4.88 0.62
CA ILE A 195 -67.18 3.42 0.37
C ILE A 195 -66.69 3.05 -1.03
N SER A 196 -67.01 3.85 -2.06
CA SER A 196 -66.54 3.65 -3.45
C SER A 196 -65.13 4.20 -3.72
N GLY A 197 -64.58 4.97 -2.78
CA GLY A 197 -63.30 5.67 -2.96
C GLY A 197 -62.12 4.70 -3.01
N ALA A 198 -61.16 4.98 -3.90
CA ALA A 198 -59.93 4.21 -3.96
C ALA A 198 -59.03 4.46 -2.72
N PRO A 199 -58.08 3.57 -2.38
CA PRO A 199 -57.21 3.75 -1.22
C PRO A 199 -56.47 5.10 -1.19
N PHE A 200 -56.04 5.62 -2.34
CA PHE A 200 -55.32 6.89 -2.46
C PHE A 200 -56.18 8.14 -2.25
N SER A 201 -57.52 8.02 -2.25
CA SER A 201 -58.44 9.13 -1.93
C SER A 201 -58.80 9.19 -0.44
N SER A 202 -58.05 8.48 0.40
CA SER A 202 -58.28 8.42 1.83
C SER A 202 -57.52 9.49 2.60
N ALA A 203 -58.08 9.93 3.73
CA ALA A 203 -57.35 10.67 4.73
C ALA A 203 -56.72 9.73 5.77
N ILE A 204 -55.54 10.08 6.28
CA ILE A 204 -54.73 9.27 7.20
C ILE A 204 -54.44 10.07 8.46
N THR A 205 -54.74 9.48 9.62
CA THR A 205 -54.37 10.00 10.95
C THR A 205 -53.75 8.88 11.76
N ARG A 206 -52.67 9.18 12.51
CA ARG A 206 -52.09 8.21 13.44
C ARG A 206 -52.46 8.53 14.88
N LEU A 207 -53.03 7.56 15.58
CA LEU A 207 -53.28 7.63 17.02
C LEU A 207 -52.13 6.97 17.78
N ILE A 208 -51.47 7.75 18.62
CA ILE A 208 -50.39 7.36 19.51
C ILE A 208 -50.94 7.36 20.94
N ILE A 209 -50.82 6.24 21.64
CA ILE A 209 -51.30 6.11 23.02
C ILE A 209 -50.10 5.73 23.88
N ARG A 210 -49.77 6.58 24.86
CA ARG A 210 -48.74 6.29 25.87
C ARG A 210 -49.20 5.14 26.74
N SER A 211 -48.30 4.23 27.08
CA SER A 211 -48.56 3.03 27.89
C SER A 211 -48.89 3.35 29.35
N CYS A 212 -48.64 4.60 29.77
CA CYS A 212 -48.91 5.08 31.12
C CYS A 212 -49.93 6.21 31.11
N LYS A 213 -50.59 6.38 32.26
CA LYS A 213 -51.45 7.55 32.53
C LYS A 213 -50.64 8.85 32.52
N ALA A 214 -51.33 9.97 32.35
CA ALA A 214 -50.73 11.30 32.40
C ALA A 214 -49.86 11.48 33.66
N GLY A 215 -48.65 12.02 33.48
CA GLY A 215 -47.71 12.26 34.57
C GLY A 215 -46.94 11.04 35.08
N LEU A 216 -47.12 9.85 34.51
CA LEU A 216 -46.42 8.62 34.91
C LEU A 216 -45.57 8.02 33.77
N TRP A 217 -44.53 7.27 34.15
CA TRP A 217 -43.65 6.52 33.24
C TRP A 217 -43.04 5.27 33.91
N GLY A 218 -42.36 4.45 33.11
CA GLY A 218 -41.68 3.22 33.49
C GLY A 218 -42.49 1.97 33.15
N ALA A 219 -41.83 0.80 33.17
CA ALA A 219 -42.45 -0.48 32.81
C ALA A 219 -43.75 -0.78 33.59
N ASP A 220 -43.81 -0.33 34.85
CA ASP A 220 -44.98 -0.49 35.74
C ASP A 220 -45.77 0.82 35.94
N CYS A 221 -45.42 1.89 35.22
CA CYS A 221 -46.03 3.23 35.36
C CYS A 221 -46.04 3.81 36.78
N MET A 222 -45.06 3.46 37.63
CA MET A 222 -44.99 3.91 39.02
C MET A 222 -44.13 5.17 39.23
N LYS A 223 -43.38 5.62 38.22
CA LYS A 223 -42.49 6.78 38.34
C LYS A 223 -43.18 8.04 37.82
N SER A 224 -43.00 9.16 38.50
CA SER A 224 -43.53 10.45 38.07
C SER A 224 -42.69 11.05 36.95
N CYS A 225 -43.36 11.56 35.92
CA CYS A 225 -42.77 12.34 34.84
C CYS A 225 -42.32 13.72 35.33
N LEU A 226 -41.30 14.27 34.66
CA LEU A 226 -41.00 15.70 34.71
C LEU A 226 -42.19 16.51 34.15
N SER A 227 -42.40 17.72 34.67
CA SER A 227 -43.40 18.64 34.14
C SER A 227 -42.91 19.27 32.83
N CYS A 228 -43.26 18.63 31.70
CA CYS A 228 -42.89 19.13 30.38
C CYS A 228 -43.71 20.39 30.02
N ALA A 229 -43.03 21.52 29.89
CA ALA A 229 -43.61 22.80 29.48
C ALA A 229 -43.76 22.92 27.95
N ASN A 230 -44.42 23.98 27.51
CA ASN A 230 -44.53 24.39 26.09
C ASN A 230 -45.07 23.33 25.11
N GLY A 231 -45.82 22.34 25.61
CA GLY A 231 -46.36 21.26 24.79
C GLY A 231 -45.39 20.09 24.57
N GLY A 232 -44.36 19.95 25.41
CA GLY A 232 -43.53 18.75 25.45
C GLY A 232 -44.29 17.53 25.96
N VAL A 233 -43.89 16.35 25.47
CA VAL A 233 -44.52 15.07 25.84
C VAL A 233 -43.53 14.26 26.65
N CYS A 234 -43.95 13.76 27.82
CA CYS A 234 -43.11 12.86 28.61
C CYS A 234 -43.04 11.49 27.94
N ASP A 235 -41.84 10.96 27.80
CA ASP A 235 -41.60 9.62 27.32
C ASP A 235 -41.98 8.59 28.40
N ASP A 236 -42.92 7.70 28.09
CA ASP A 236 -43.46 6.70 29.02
C ASP A 236 -42.45 5.58 29.35
N VAL A 237 -41.36 5.45 28.61
CA VAL A 237 -40.29 4.47 28.85
C VAL A 237 -39.15 5.06 29.69
N THR A 238 -38.78 6.32 29.43
CA THR A 238 -37.57 6.97 30.00
C THR A 238 -37.86 8.07 31.01
N GLY A 239 -39.06 8.65 30.99
CA GLY A 239 -39.44 9.77 31.85
C GLY A 239 -38.89 11.14 31.41
N GLU A 240 -38.12 11.20 30.33
CA GLU A 240 -37.62 12.46 29.76
C GLU A 240 -38.69 13.18 28.94
N CYS A 241 -38.62 14.52 28.87
CA CYS A 241 -39.47 15.30 27.99
C CYS A 241 -38.93 15.33 26.55
N ILE A 242 -39.78 15.00 25.59
CA ILE A 242 -39.54 15.23 24.17
C ILE A 242 -40.08 16.62 23.83
N CYS A 243 -39.17 17.55 23.51
CA CYS A 243 -39.52 18.95 23.33
C CYS A 243 -39.99 19.28 21.91
N PRO A 244 -40.99 20.17 21.76
CA PRO A 244 -41.45 20.63 20.46
C PRO A 244 -40.37 21.42 19.71
N PRO A 245 -40.41 21.47 18.37
CA PRO A 245 -39.49 22.27 17.58
C PRO A 245 -39.56 23.76 17.98
N GLY A 246 -38.43 24.29 18.44
CA GLY A 246 -38.31 25.66 18.97
C GLY A 246 -38.05 25.73 20.49
N PHE A 247 -38.10 24.60 21.19
CA PHE A 247 -37.84 24.50 22.63
C PHE A 247 -36.85 23.38 22.96
N LYS A 248 -36.14 23.52 24.08
CA LYS A 248 -35.17 22.53 24.58
C LYS A 248 -35.10 22.49 26.11
N GLY A 249 -34.24 21.62 26.62
CA GLY A 249 -34.00 21.41 28.05
C GLY A 249 -34.84 20.28 28.62
N HIS A 250 -34.51 19.81 29.83
CA HIS A 250 -35.15 18.65 30.44
C HIS A 250 -36.65 18.81 30.70
N THR A 251 -37.15 20.05 30.79
CA THR A 251 -38.57 20.38 30.95
C THR A 251 -39.15 21.17 29.77
N CYS A 252 -38.41 21.35 28.67
CA CYS A 252 -38.84 22.11 27.50
C CYS A 252 -39.19 23.60 27.73
N GLU A 253 -38.77 24.18 28.86
CA GLU A 253 -38.99 25.60 29.18
C GLU A 253 -38.09 26.55 28.39
N THR A 254 -36.94 26.06 27.90
CA THR A 254 -35.94 26.91 27.26
C THR A 254 -36.29 27.13 25.80
N VAL A 255 -36.38 28.39 25.39
CA VAL A 255 -36.66 28.78 23.99
C VAL A 255 -35.37 28.77 23.16
N CYS A 256 -35.44 28.23 21.95
CA CYS A 256 -34.27 28.03 21.07
C CYS A 256 -33.88 29.23 20.21
N GLY A 257 -34.76 30.23 20.10
CA GLY A 257 -34.64 31.32 19.13
C GLY A 257 -35.42 31.03 17.85
N GLU A 258 -35.73 32.07 17.08
CA GLU A 258 -36.53 31.95 15.86
C GLU A 258 -35.81 31.08 14.81
N GLY A 259 -36.56 30.17 14.18
CA GLY A 259 -36.05 29.33 13.09
C GLY A 259 -35.15 28.15 13.49
N ARG A 260 -35.05 27.81 14.79
CA ARG A 260 -34.17 26.74 15.29
C ARG A 260 -34.93 25.53 15.82
N PHE A 261 -34.38 24.34 15.59
CA PHE A 261 -35.00 23.07 16.00
C PHE A 261 -33.96 21.97 16.31
N GLY A 262 -34.43 20.79 16.73
CA GLY A 262 -33.63 19.65 17.19
C GLY A 262 -33.44 19.64 18.70
N ARG A 263 -33.10 18.49 19.32
CA ARG A 263 -33.02 18.35 20.79
C ARG A 263 -32.05 19.37 21.44
N SER A 264 -31.00 19.74 20.70
CA SER A 264 -30.01 20.74 21.12
C SER A 264 -30.16 22.13 20.49
N CYS A 265 -31.15 22.31 19.59
CA CYS A 265 -31.41 23.55 18.85
C CYS A 265 -30.25 24.06 17.99
N LYS A 266 -29.46 23.12 17.47
CA LYS A 266 -28.36 23.36 16.54
C LYS A 266 -28.82 23.53 15.10
N GLU A 267 -29.93 22.89 14.72
CA GLU A 267 -30.45 22.96 13.36
C GLU A 267 -31.23 24.24 13.10
N ARG A 268 -31.19 24.71 11.84
CA ARG A 268 -31.87 25.93 11.39
C ARG A 268 -32.74 25.67 10.18
N CYS A 269 -33.92 26.27 10.15
CA CYS A 269 -34.81 26.25 8.99
C CYS A 269 -34.25 27.12 7.87
N MET A 270 -34.38 26.65 6.62
CA MET A 270 -33.81 27.31 5.43
C MET A 270 -34.38 28.71 5.18
N ASP A 271 -35.64 28.92 5.55
CA ASP A 271 -36.35 30.20 5.44
C ASP A 271 -36.15 31.09 6.70
N GLY A 272 -35.39 30.61 7.68
CA GLY A 272 -35.14 31.28 8.96
C GLY A 272 -36.30 31.28 9.95
N VAL A 273 -37.49 30.77 9.60
CA VAL A 273 -38.69 30.81 10.46
C VAL A 273 -39.49 29.51 10.51
N CYS A 274 -39.13 28.50 9.73
CA CYS A 274 -39.78 27.18 9.68
C CYS A 274 -41.22 27.19 9.13
N ARG A 275 -41.53 28.11 8.21
CA ARG A 275 -42.86 28.18 7.58
C ARG A 275 -43.06 26.98 6.66
N SER A 276 -44.26 26.42 6.67
CA SER A 276 -44.65 25.31 5.80
C SER A 276 -43.83 24.03 5.99
N LEU A 277 -43.32 23.83 7.21
CA LEU A 277 -42.60 22.62 7.61
C LEU A 277 -43.34 21.96 8.76
N LEU A 278 -43.79 20.73 8.55
CA LEU A 278 -44.25 19.85 9.62
C LEU A 278 -43.07 19.02 10.13
N PHE A 279 -42.91 18.97 11.44
CA PHE A 279 -41.83 18.24 12.11
C PHE A 279 -42.42 17.03 12.83
N CYS A 280 -41.83 15.86 12.60
CA CYS A 280 -42.14 14.63 13.30
C CYS A 280 -40.95 14.22 14.15
N LEU A 281 -41.21 13.92 15.42
CA LEU A 281 -40.25 13.46 16.41
C LEU A 281 -40.58 12.03 16.83
N ARG A 282 -39.70 11.43 17.63
CA ARG A 282 -39.92 10.08 18.17
C ARG A 282 -41.23 9.97 18.95
N ASP A 283 -41.82 8.79 18.92
CA ASP A 283 -42.92 8.46 19.82
C ASP A 283 -42.46 8.60 21.28
N PRO A 284 -43.32 9.07 22.19
CA PRO A 284 -44.74 9.37 22.00
C PRO A 284 -45.10 10.75 21.42
N TYR A 285 -44.15 11.58 20.97
CA TYR A 285 -44.46 12.97 20.57
C TYR A 285 -45.33 13.09 19.31
N GLY A 286 -44.99 12.38 18.22
CA GLY A 286 -45.71 12.47 16.95
C GLY A 286 -45.22 13.62 16.04
N CYS A 287 -46.15 14.31 15.37
CA CYS A 287 -45.89 15.38 14.41
C CYS A 287 -46.62 16.68 14.79
N SER A 288 -45.96 17.81 14.59
CA SER A 288 -46.51 19.15 14.83
C SER A 288 -45.83 20.21 13.95
N CYS A 289 -46.46 21.38 13.86
CA CYS A 289 -45.81 22.57 13.35
C CYS A 289 -44.80 23.12 14.36
N ALA A 290 -43.74 23.77 13.86
CA ALA A 290 -42.83 24.52 14.72
C ALA A 290 -43.56 25.64 15.47
N SER A 291 -43.01 26.05 16.61
CA SER A 291 -43.53 27.18 17.38
C SER A 291 -43.79 28.40 16.50
N GLY A 292 -44.95 29.03 16.64
CA GLY A 292 -45.32 30.22 15.84
C GLY A 292 -46.15 29.94 14.58
N TRP A 293 -46.37 28.67 14.25
CA TRP A 293 -47.13 28.22 13.08
C TRP A 293 -48.21 27.20 13.45
N ARG A 294 -49.32 27.22 12.70
CA ARG A 294 -50.43 26.27 12.81
C ARG A 294 -51.01 25.92 11.44
N GLY A 295 -52.04 25.08 11.47
CA GLY A 295 -52.74 24.59 10.29
C GLY A 295 -52.06 23.35 9.72
N PHE A 296 -52.80 22.59 8.92
CA PHE A 296 -52.36 21.27 8.45
C PHE A 296 -51.03 21.29 7.66
N ASN A 297 -50.78 22.38 6.93
CA ASN A 297 -49.54 22.60 6.17
C ASN A 297 -48.58 23.60 6.87
N CYS A 298 -48.79 23.95 8.14
CA CYS A 298 -47.94 24.88 8.90
C CYS A 298 -47.68 26.24 8.22
N SER A 299 -48.63 26.73 7.43
CA SER A 299 -48.50 27.96 6.63
C SER A 299 -49.08 29.19 7.32
N GLU A 300 -49.90 29.00 8.36
CA GLU A 300 -50.62 30.05 9.09
C GLU A 300 -49.86 30.45 10.36
N ALA A 301 -49.75 31.75 10.61
CA ALA A 301 -49.18 32.27 11.85
C ALA A 301 -50.12 32.05 13.05
N CYS A 302 -49.56 31.97 14.25
CA CYS A 302 -50.40 31.92 15.46
C CYS A 302 -51.31 33.14 15.60
N PRO A 303 -52.58 32.95 16.02
CA PRO A 303 -53.43 34.03 16.48
C PRO A 303 -52.79 34.81 17.63
N ALA A 304 -53.16 36.08 17.76
CA ALA A 304 -52.66 36.93 18.85
C ALA A 304 -53.01 36.30 20.22
N GLY A 305 -52.03 36.26 21.12
CA GLY A 305 -52.17 35.65 22.46
C GLY A 305 -51.88 34.15 22.53
N TYR A 306 -51.51 33.51 21.41
CA TYR A 306 -51.14 32.10 21.34
C TYR A 306 -49.70 31.91 20.84
N TYR A 307 -49.05 30.85 21.30
CA TYR A 307 -47.68 30.49 20.96
C TYR A 307 -47.47 28.97 21.03
N GLY A 308 -46.24 28.52 20.75
CA GLY A 308 -45.83 27.12 20.85
C GLY A 308 -46.25 26.28 19.65
N ALA A 309 -46.00 24.96 19.72
CA ALA A 309 -46.26 24.04 18.61
C ALA A 309 -47.76 23.96 18.29
N ASP A 310 -48.11 24.03 17.01
CA ASP A 310 -49.48 24.19 16.50
C ASP A 310 -50.25 25.38 17.09
N CYS A 311 -49.57 26.32 17.76
CA CYS A 311 -50.17 27.43 18.51
C CYS A 311 -51.15 26.98 19.61
N LYS A 312 -50.91 25.82 20.23
CA LYS A 312 -51.80 25.23 21.26
C LYS A 312 -51.66 25.89 22.63
N GLN A 313 -50.63 26.70 22.86
CA GLN A 313 -50.35 27.31 24.16
C GLN A 313 -50.87 28.74 24.20
N LYS A 314 -51.56 29.11 25.28
CA LYS A 314 -52.06 30.46 25.53
C LYS A 314 -51.05 31.25 26.34
N CYS A 315 -50.80 32.50 25.95
CA CYS A 315 -49.95 33.41 26.71
C CYS A 315 -50.68 33.91 27.97
N GLU A 316 -50.06 33.74 29.13
CA GLU A 316 -50.55 34.25 30.43
C GLU A 316 -49.55 35.28 30.99
N CYS A 317 -49.34 36.39 30.30
CA CYS A 317 -48.27 37.34 30.64
C CYS A 317 -48.74 38.40 31.64
N GLU A 318 -48.05 38.56 32.78
CA GLU A 318 -48.30 39.65 33.73
C GLU A 318 -47.73 40.99 33.19
N GLN A 319 -48.55 41.70 32.39
CA GLN A 319 -48.26 43.03 31.80
C GLN A 319 -47.19 43.06 30.67
N SER A 320 -47.02 41.97 29.93
CA SER A 320 -45.99 41.85 28.89
C SER A 320 -46.56 41.44 27.51
N LYS A 321 -45.75 41.57 26.45
CA LYS A 321 -46.17 41.23 25.07
C LYS A 321 -46.02 39.72 24.82
N CYS A 322 -47.02 39.11 24.18
CA CYS A 322 -46.97 37.72 23.73
C CYS A 322 -46.29 37.61 22.36
N SER A 323 -45.19 36.87 22.29
CA SER A 323 -44.55 36.45 21.04
C SER A 323 -45.07 35.08 20.62
N ARG A 324 -45.50 34.97 19.36
CA ARG A 324 -45.95 33.69 18.78
C ARG A 324 -44.88 32.58 18.81
N PHE A 325 -43.60 32.94 18.83
CA PHE A 325 -42.50 31.97 18.85
C PHE A 325 -42.04 31.59 20.26
N ARG A 326 -42.11 32.53 21.21
CA ARG A 326 -41.44 32.42 22.51
C ARG A 326 -42.37 32.44 23.73
N GLY A 327 -43.66 32.74 23.54
CA GLY A 327 -44.58 33.01 24.65
C GLY A 327 -44.40 34.42 25.21
N CYS A 328 -44.42 34.58 26.52
CA CYS A 328 -44.32 35.89 27.15
C CYS A 328 -42.94 36.54 26.98
N VAL A 329 -42.93 37.78 26.47
CA VAL A 329 -41.73 38.61 26.36
C VAL A 329 -41.73 39.59 27.53
N CYS A 330 -40.91 39.30 28.53
CA CYS A 330 -40.87 40.03 29.78
C CYS A 330 -39.89 41.23 29.72
N GLU A 331 -40.19 42.32 30.44
CA GLU A 331 -39.30 43.49 30.56
C GLU A 331 -38.79 43.61 32.01
N GLY A 332 -37.50 43.32 32.23
CA GLY A 332 -36.90 43.33 33.57
C GLY A 332 -37.40 42.22 34.51
N ARG A 333 -38.06 41.21 33.95
CA ARG A 333 -38.62 40.03 34.62
C ARG A 333 -38.45 38.78 33.73
N HIS A 334 -38.69 37.59 34.27
CA HIS A 334 -38.67 36.31 33.55
C HIS A 334 -39.63 35.27 34.14
N GLY A 335 -39.73 34.09 33.51
CA GLY A 335 -40.72 33.05 33.83
C GLY A 335 -41.77 32.93 32.73
N ALA A 336 -42.51 31.82 32.69
CA ALA A 336 -43.52 31.58 31.64
C ALA A 336 -44.63 32.66 31.61
N ARG A 337 -44.77 33.41 32.72
CA ARG A 337 -45.74 34.50 32.92
C ARG A 337 -45.10 35.84 33.30
N CYS A 338 -43.76 35.94 33.23
CA CYS A 338 -42.99 37.11 33.69
C CYS A 338 -43.03 37.37 35.20
N GLU A 339 -43.23 36.32 35.99
CA GLU A 339 -43.48 36.42 37.43
C GLU A 339 -42.22 36.69 38.27
N LYS A 340 -41.00 36.45 37.76
CA LYS A 340 -39.73 36.53 38.51
C LYS A 340 -38.90 37.77 38.13
N PRO A 341 -38.18 38.46 39.06
CA PRO A 341 -37.41 39.68 38.77
C PRO A 341 -36.00 39.42 38.20
N ASP A 342 -35.47 40.39 37.43
CA ASP A 342 -34.17 40.25 36.77
C ASP A 342 -32.96 40.80 37.56
N THR A 343 -31.80 40.14 37.47
CA THR A 343 -30.49 40.57 37.98
C THR A 343 -29.44 40.55 36.86
N ARG A 344 -28.50 41.52 36.90
CA ARG A 344 -27.40 41.64 35.92
C ARG A 344 -26.57 40.34 35.86
N PRO A 345 -26.24 39.86 34.65
CA PRO A 345 -25.39 38.69 34.49
C PRO A 345 -23.95 38.99 34.95
N VAL A 346 -23.33 38.06 35.66
CA VAL A 346 -21.93 38.11 36.10
C VAL A 346 -21.20 36.86 35.61
N ILE A 347 -20.07 37.05 34.93
CA ILE A 347 -19.22 35.94 34.49
C ILE A 347 -18.52 35.35 35.72
N MET A 348 -18.93 34.15 36.11
CA MET A 348 -18.40 33.44 37.28
C MET A 348 -17.14 32.63 36.95
N SER A 349 -16.87 32.38 35.68
CA SER A 349 -15.71 31.57 35.27
C SER A 349 -14.38 32.19 35.66
N SER A 350 -13.53 31.39 36.31
CA SER A 350 -12.13 31.73 36.56
C SER A 350 -11.28 31.40 35.34
N LEU A 351 -11.41 32.19 34.28
CA LEU A 351 -10.59 32.08 33.08
C LEU A 351 -9.15 32.51 33.42
N ARG A 352 -8.19 31.63 33.19
CA ARG A 352 -6.75 31.87 33.40
C ARG A 352 -6.03 31.69 32.06
N ASP A 353 -4.88 32.34 31.93
CA ASP A 353 -4.02 32.14 30.78
C ASP A 353 -3.60 30.68 30.66
N ILE A 354 -3.54 30.18 29.44
CA ILE A 354 -3.33 28.75 29.16
C ILE A 354 -2.35 28.54 28.01
N GLU A 355 -1.49 27.53 28.15
CA GLU A 355 -0.67 27.01 27.05
C GLU A 355 -1.30 25.71 26.53
N LEU A 356 -1.51 25.65 25.22
CA LEU A 356 -2.09 24.52 24.51
C LEU A 356 -1.15 24.03 23.41
N ASN A 357 -1.22 22.75 23.10
CA ASN A 357 -0.48 22.18 21.97
C ASN A 357 -1.33 22.21 20.70
N SER A 358 -0.71 22.47 19.55
CA SER A 358 -1.39 22.52 18.25
C SER A 358 -2.04 21.17 17.92
N GLY A 359 -3.24 21.20 17.34
CA GLY A 359 -4.02 20.02 16.99
C GLY A 359 -4.95 19.51 18.10
N VAL A 360 -4.83 20.00 19.33
CA VAL A 360 -5.78 19.63 20.40
C VAL A 360 -7.15 20.22 20.15
N THR A 361 -8.17 19.50 20.62
CA THR A 361 -9.49 20.07 20.81
C THR A 361 -9.52 20.73 22.17
N TYR A 362 -9.74 22.03 22.19
CA TYR A 362 -9.84 22.77 23.43
C TYR A 362 -11.29 23.01 23.77
N THR A 363 -11.67 22.60 24.98
CA THR A 363 -12.98 22.87 25.55
C THR A 363 -12.81 23.86 26.68
N VAL A 364 -13.50 25.00 26.58
CA VAL A 364 -13.56 25.99 27.64
C VAL A 364 -15.01 26.21 28.04
N ASN A 365 -15.25 26.20 29.34
CA ASN A 365 -16.56 26.50 29.88
C ASN A 365 -16.58 27.97 30.29
N CYS A 366 -17.59 28.68 29.83
CA CYS A 366 -17.92 29.98 30.38
C CYS A 366 -19.27 29.92 31.07
N SER A 367 -19.24 30.18 32.37
CA SER A 367 -20.36 30.23 33.27
C SER A 367 -20.67 31.67 33.63
N ALA A 368 -21.95 32.00 33.54
CA ALA A 368 -22.46 33.29 33.94
C ALA A 368 -23.75 33.11 34.72
N SER A 369 -23.82 33.75 35.88
CA SER A 369 -25.04 33.80 36.69
C SER A 369 -25.81 35.07 36.39
N GLY A 370 -27.10 34.98 36.20
CA GLY A 370 -27.99 36.13 36.03
C GLY A 370 -29.41 35.68 36.31
N ARG A 371 -30.33 36.63 36.55
CA ARG A 371 -31.76 36.32 36.64
C ARG A 371 -32.44 37.14 35.53
N PRO A 372 -33.08 36.55 34.50
CA PRO A 372 -32.96 35.15 34.14
C PRO A 372 -31.50 34.78 33.84
N ALA A 373 -31.19 33.50 33.98
CA ALA A 373 -29.91 32.99 33.54
C ALA A 373 -29.71 33.32 32.05
N PRO A 374 -28.50 33.72 31.62
CA PRO A 374 -28.22 34.00 30.21
C PRO A 374 -28.68 32.85 29.32
N LEU A 375 -29.37 33.14 28.24
CA LEU A 375 -29.90 32.12 27.34
C LEU A 375 -28.79 31.52 26.46
N HIS A 376 -29.09 30.38 25.85
CA HIS A 376 -28.21 29.80 24.85
C HIS A 376 -28.00 30.78 23.68
N GLY A 377 -26.74 31.11 23.39
CA GLY A 377 -26.36 32.10 22.37
C GLY A 377 -26.12 33.52 22.93
N GLU A 378 -26.48 33.80 24.19
CA GLU A 378 -26.13 35.05 24.87
C GLU A 378 -24.75 34.98 25.52
N ILE A 379 -24.26 33.77 25.83
CA ILE A 379 -22.86 33.53 26.18
C ILE A 379 -22.12 33.11 24.91
N THR A 380 -21.08 33.85 24.55
CA THR A 380 -20.24 33.59 23.38
C THR A 380 -18.77 33.66 23.76
N LEU A 381 -17.93 33.00 22.96
CA LEU A 381 -16.48 33.04 23.12
C LEU A 381 -15.90 33.71 21.88
N VAL A 382 -15.13 34.78 22.05
CA VAL A 382 -14.54 35.54 20.95
C VAL A 382 -13.04 35.26 20.89
N LYS A 383 -12.58 34.93 19.69
CA LYS A 383 -11.17 34.67 19.37
C LYS A 383 -10.40 35.97 19.08
N PRO A 384 -9.05 35.93 18.98
CA PRO A 384 -8.23 37.11 18.72
C PRO A 384 -8.53 37.81 17.39
N ASP A 385 -8.94 37.05 16.38
CA ASP A 385 -9.36 37.53 15.04
C ASP A 385 -10.78 38.12 15.03
N LYS A 386 -11.40 38.30 16.21
CA LYS A 386 -12.78 38.73 16.42
C LYS A 386 -13.84 37.75 15.93
N THR A 387 -13.47 36.51 15.60
CA THR A 387 -14.47 35.48 15.29
C THR A 387 -15.19 35.03 16.54
N THR A 388 -16.53 34.99 16.47
CA THR A 388 -17.39 34.52 17.55
C THR A 388 -17.60 33.01 17.44
N VAL A 389 -17.26 32.28 18.50
CA VAL A 389 -17.52 30.86 18.70
C VAL A 389 -18.78 30.72 19.53
N TYR A 390 -19.73 29.94 19.02
CA TYR A 390 -20.97 29.62 19.70
C TYR A 390 -20.81 28.34 20.54
N ALA A 391 -21.56 28.28 21.64
CA ALA A 391 -21.51 27.15 22.56
C ALA A 391 -22.01 25.87 21.90
N VAL A 392 -21.30 24.75 22.11
CA VAL A 392 -21.69 23.42 21.62
C VAL A 392 -22.72 22.78 22.54
N ASP A 393 -22.61 23.07 23.82
CA ASP A 393 -23.58 22.70 24.84
C ASP A 393 -23.81 23.88 25.77
N THR A 394 -25.00 23.96 26.35
CA THR A 394 -25.35 24.99 27.32
C THR A 394 -26.29 24.40 28.33
N GLN A 395 -25.84 24.38 29.58
CA GLN A 395 -26.58 23.88 30.71
C GLN A 395 -26.94 25.05 31.61
N THR A 396 -28.18 25.09 32.04
CA THR A 396 -28.67 26.12 32.95
C THR A 396 -29.17 25.43 34.21
N GLU A 397 -28.54 25.74 35.34
CA GLU A 397 -28.86 25.18 36.66
C GLU A 397 -28.86 26.32 37.69
N ASN A 398 -29.91 26.44 38.51
CA ASN A 398 -30.00 27.42 39.60
C ASN A 398 -29.60 28.87 39.21
N ASP A 399 -30.17 29.43 38.14
CA ASP A 399 -29.87 30.77 37.61
C ASP A 399 -28.44 30.99 37.07
N GLN A 400 -27.67 29.92 36.92
CA GLN A 400 -26.36 29.92 36.30
C GLN A 400 -26.42 29.19 34.97
N THR A 401 -26.03 29.87 33.90
CA THR A 401 -25.84 29.24 32.60
C THR A 401 -24.35 28.99 32.38
N THR A 402 -24.01 27.73 32.13
CA THR A 402 -22.68 27.32 31.71
C THR A 402 -22.71 26.89 30.25
N SER A 403 -22.01 27.64 29.41
CA SER A 403 -21.84 27.37 28.00
C SER A 403 -20.46 26.73 27.77
N ALA A 404 -20.46 25.53 27.18
CA ALA A 404 -19.26 24.82 26.79
C ALA A 404 -18.92 25.16 25.33
N PHE A 405 -17.73 25.71 25.11
CA PHE A 405 -17.21 26.04 23.79
C PHE A 405 -16.15 25.02 23.42
N ARG A 406 -16.28 24.44 22.24
CA ARG A 406 -15.33 23.47 21.70
C ARG A 406 -14.69 24.06 20.46
N VAL A 407 -13.37 24.19 20.48
CA VAL A 407 -12.58 24.59 19.32
C VAL A 407 -11.75 23.40 18.90
N GLU A 408 -12.12 22.82 17.76
CA GLU A 408 -11.43 21.65 17.22
C GLU A 408 -10.13 22.06 16.51
N LYS A 409 -9.11 21.22 16.67
CA LYS A 409 -7.81 21.36 16.00
C LYS A 409 -7.23 22.77 16.11
N ILE A 410 -6.96 23.22 17.33
CA ILE A 410 -6.33 24.52 17.56
C ILE A 410 -5.03 24.63 16.76
N SER A 411 -4.90 25.73 16.01
CA SER A 411 -3.71 26.07 15.22
C SER A 411 -2.95 27.23 15.86
N VAL A 412 -1.70 27.42 15.42
CA VAL A 412 -0.85 28.53 15.90
C VAL A 412 -1.47 29.90 15.66
N SER A 413 -2.27 30.05 14.59
CA SER A 413 -3.03 31.29 14.29
C SER A 413 -4.11 31.62 15.32
N ALA A 414 -4.51 30.67 16.17
CA ALA A 414 -5.50 30.89 17.22
C ALA A 414 -4.89 31.43 18.52
N ALA A 415 -3.55 31.58 18.58
CA ALA A 415 -2.86 32.15 19.72
C ALA A 415 -3.19 33.65 19.86
N GLY A 416 -3.38 34.10 21.10
CA GLY A 416 -3.67 35.50 21.40
C GLY A 416 -4.69 35.67 22.53
N ARG A 417 -5.33 36.83 22.55
CA ARG A 417 -6.31 37.22 23.57
C ARG A 417 -7.71 36.74 23.19
N TRP A 418 -8.29 35.91 24.05
CA TRP A 418 -9.65 35.40 23.93
C TRP A 418 -10.53 36.07 24.97
N SER A 419 -11.82 36.22 24.68
CA SER A 419 -12.77 36.80 25.63
C SER A 419 -14.05 35.97 25.68
N CYS A 420 -14.47 35.57 26.88
CA CYS A 420 -15.85 35.15 27.07
C CYS A 420 -16.72 36.41 27.20
N GLN A 421 -17.76 36.49 26.39
CA GLN A 421 -18.71 37.61 26.38
C GLN A 421 -20.11 37.11 26.69
N VAL A 422 -20.77 37.78 27.64
CA VAL A 422 -22.18 37.57 27.96
C VAL A 422 -22.94 38.81 27.51
N LYS A 423 -23.77 38.66 26.50
CA LYS A 423 -24.57 39.74 25.91
C LYS A 423 -26.04 39.40 26.01
N THR A 424 -26.71 40.01 26.98
CA THR A 424 -28.17 39.97 27.12
C THR A 424 -28.79 41.20 26.47
N LYS A 425 -30.13 41.29 26.43
CA LYS A 425 -30.85 42.45 25.85
C LYS A 425 -30.46 43.79 26.50
N HIS A 426 -30.01 43.78 27.75
CA HIS A 426 -29.77 44.99 28.55
C HIS A 426 -28.33 45.13 29.06
N TYR A 427 -27.56 44.05 29.10
CA TYR A 427 -26.24 44.04 29.72
C TYR A 427 -25.22 43.32 28.84
N GLN A 428 -23.99 43.81 28.86
CA GLN A 428 -22.86 43.18 28.21
C GLN A 428 -21.70 43.12 29.20
N GLU A 429 -21.26 41.91 29.51
CA GLU A 429 -20.05 41.65 30.29
C GLU A 429 -19.04 40.90 29.45
N GLU A 430 -17.76 41.10 29.73
CA GLU A 430 -16.69 40.29 29.15
C GLU A 430 -15.57 39.98 30.13
N LYS A 431 -14.91 38.86 29.90
CA LYS A 431 -13.73 38.45 30.66
C LYS A 431 -12.69 37.83 29.73
N GLU A 432 -11.50 38.40 29.73
CA GLU A 432 -10.40 38.03 28.83
C GLU A 432 -9.42 37.05 29.46
N PHE A 433 -8.76 36.25 28.63
CA PHE A 433 -7.64 35.37 28.98
C PHE A 433 -6.75 35.13 27.75
N ILE A 434 -5.49 34.78 27.97
CA ILE A 434 -4.52 34.54 26.89
C ILE A 434 -4.42 33.04 26.60
N VAL A 435 -4.48 32.70 25.31
CA VAL A 435 -4.21 31.35 24.80
C VAL A 435 -2.88 31.37 24.04
N ASN A 436 -1.90 30.62 24.55
CA ASN A 436 -0.63 30.37 23.88
C ASN A 436 -0.69 29.01 23.18
N VAL A 437 -0.26 28.91 21.93
CA VAL A 437 -0.26 27.65 21.17
C VAL A 437 1.17 27.26 20.81
N LYS A 438 1.56 26.03 21.16
CA LYS A 438 2.88 25.44 20.88
C LYS A 438 2.76 24.27 19.91
N VAL A 439 3.77 24.04 19.09
CA VAL A 439 3.83 22.96 18.11
C VAL A 439 4.53 21.73 18.74
N PRO A 440 3.90 20.55 18.77
CA PRO A 440 4.53 19.32 19.26
C PRO A 440 5.82 18.94 18.50
N PRO A 441 6.85 18.41 19.17
CA PRO A 441 8.13 18.12 18.55
C PRO A 441 8.10 16.85 17.67
N GLN A 442 8.60 16.90 16.44
CA GLN A 442 8.70 15.74 15.55
C GLN A 442 10.15 15.49 15.10
N PRO A 443 10.74 14.31 15.36
CA PRO A 443 12.06 13.95 14.85
C PRO A 443 12.12 14.00 13.33
N GLN A 444 13.22 14.53 12.79
CA GLN A 444 13.43 14.55 11.34
C GLN A 444 14.14 13.28 10.83
N ASN A 445 14.88 12.58 11.71
CA ASN A 445 15.68 11.43 11.34
C ASN A 445 15.08 10.13 11.91
N PRO A 446 15.13 9.00 11.17
CA PRO A 446 14.79 7.69 11.71
C PRO A 446 15.81 7.23 12.78
N PRO A 447 15.43 6.31 13.68
CA PRO A 447 16.39 5.62 14.52
C PRO A 447 17.39 4.84 13.64
N LEU A 448 18.61 4.63 14.12
CA LEU A 448 19.67 3.88 13.44
C LEU A 448 19.96 2.57 14.17
N LEU A 449 20.27 1.52 13.41
CA LEU A 449 20.78 0.28 13.98
C LEU A 449 22.22 0.49 14.42
N ASN A 450 22.47 0.28 15.72
CA ASN A 450 23.81 0.26 16.26
C ASN A 450 24.35 -1.17 16.31
N ASP A 451 23.53 -2.13 16.76
CA ASP A 451 23.88 -3.56 16.83
C ASP A 451 22.61 -4.43 16.76
N SER A 452 22.74 -5.69 16.35
CA SER A 452 21.65 -6.67 16.33
C SER A 452 22.12 -8.04 16.79
N GLY A 453 21.23 -8.79 17.43
CA GLY A 453 21.44 -10.20 17.74
C GLY A 453 20.20 -11.05 17.41
N PRO A 454 20.23 -12.36 17.67
CA PRO A 454 19.09 -13.25 17.39
C PRO A 454 17.83 -12.87 18.17
N HIS A 455 18.01 -12.30 19.37
CA HIS A 455 16.89 -11.96 20.27
C HIS A 455 16.83 -10.48 20.68
N HIS A 456 17.66 -9.63 20.10
CA HIS A 456 17.69 -8.22 20.48
C HIS A 456 18.08 -7.28 19.33
N LEU A 457 17.70 -6.01 19.48
CA LEU A 457 18.12 -4.90 18.63
C LEU A 457 18.63 -3.76 19.51
N LEU A 458 19.76 -3.16 19.16
CA LEU A 458 20.32 -1.99 19.82
C LEU A 458 20.22 -0.79 18.88
N LEU A 459 19.41 0.20 19.24
CA LEU A 459 19.00 1.30 18.36
C LEU A 459 19.41 2.65 18.92
N LEU A 460 19.98 3.50 18.06
CA LEU A 460 20.25 4.90 18.33
C LEU A 460 19.04 5.74 17.89
N LEU A 461 18.44 6.49 18.80
CA LEU A 461 17.13 7.12 18.59
C LEU A 461 17.13 8.40 17.74
N ASN A 462 18.29 9.00 17.43
CA ASN A 462 18.40 10.21 16.62
C ASN A 462 17.33 11.30 16.94
N LYS A 463 17.21 11.64 18.22
CA LYS A 463 16.18 12.58 18.71
C LYS A 463 16.35 14.02 18.20
N GLU A 464 17.48 14.36 17.58
CA GLU A 464 17.79 15.67 17.00
C GLU A 464 18.33 15.53 15.56
N PRO A 465 18.01 16.47 14.64
CA PRO A 465 17.13 17.62 14.84
C PRO A 465 15.63 17.24 14.83
N TYR A 466 14.80 18.05 15.48
CA TYR A 466 13.33 17.92 15.46
C TYR A 466 12.66 19.24 15.05
N THR A 467 11.49 19.17 14.42
CA THR A 467 10.62 20.33 14.15
C THR A 467 9.69 20.60 15.33
N GLY A 468 9.15 21.80 15.45
CA GLY A 468 8.23 22.18 16.52
C GLY A 468 8.91 22.89 17.70
N ASP A 469 8.14 23.19 18.73
CA ASP A 469 8.62 23.95 19.90
C ASP A 469 9.17 23.01 20.98
N GLY A 470 10.27 23.41 21.63
CA GLY A 470 10.82 22.75 22.83
C GLY A 470 10.19 23.24 24.15
N PRO A 471 10.54 22.62 25.30
CA PRO A 471 11.47 21.51 25.48
C PRO A 471 10.81 20.13 25.29
N VAL A 472 11.60 19.14 24.86
CA VAL A 472 11.19 17.72 24.82
C VAL A 472 11.14 17.18 26.25
N ALA A 473 9.99 16.63 26.64
CA ALA A 473 9.74 16.08 27.96
C ALA A 473 10.01 14.57 28.04
N SER A 474 9.66 13.83 26.98
CA SER A 474 9.93 12.39 26.92
C SER A 474 10.21 11.92 25.49
N VAL A 475 11.00 10.85 25.40
CA VAL A 475 11.35 10.17 24.15
C VAL A 475 10.87 8.73 24.25
N LYS A 476 10.13 8.29 23.23
CA LYS A 476 9.59 6.94 23.17
C LYS A 476 10.02 6.29 21.86
N LEU A 477 10.57 5.09 21.97
CA LEU A 477 10.79 4.21 20.83
C LEU A 477 9.56 3.31 20.69
N ILE A 478 8.85 3.44 19.57
CA ILE A 478 7.74 2.54 19.23
C ILE A 478 8.21 1.53 18.19
N TYR A 479 7.79 0.28 18.34
CA TYR A 479 8.23 -0.81 17.48
C TYR A 479 7.13 -1.86 17.29
N LYS A 480 7.11 -2.53 16.15
CA LYS A 480 6.18 -3.63 15.87
C LYS A 480 6.86 -4.71 15.05
N HIS A 481 6.35 -5.92 15.15
CA HIS A 481 6.64 -6.96 14.16
C HIS A 481 6.08 -6.50 12.80
N THR A 482 6.82 -6.66 11.71
CA THR A 482 6.45 -6.13 10.39
C THR A 482 5.11 -6.68 9.88
N SER A 483 4.78 -7.93 10.20
CA SER A 483 3.47 -8.52 9.87
C SER A 483 2.34 -8.23 10.88
N SER A 484 2.65 -7.58 12.01
CA SER A 484 1.67 -7.19 13.01
C SER A 484 1.14 -5.79 12.73
N SER A 485 -0.14 -5.56 13.00
CA SER A 485 -0.72 -4.21 13.03
C SER A 485 -0.53 -3.50 14.37
N THR A 486 -0.07 -4.22 15.41
CA THR A 486 0.03 -3.71 16.79
C THR A 486 1.43 -3.17 17.09
N TRP A 487 1.49 -1.89 17.47
CA TRP A 487 2.69 -1.23 17.95
C TRP A 487 2.89 -1.45 19.45
N ARG A 488 4.14 -1.71 19.84
CA ARG A 488 4.65 -1.72 21.21
C ARG A 488 5.51 -0.49 21.43
N SER A 489 5.76 -0.11 22.67
CA SER A 489 6.56 1.07 22.97
C SER A 489 7.44 0.89 24.20
N VAL A 490 8.64 1.47 24.16
CA VAL A 490 9.57 1.57 25.28
C VAL A 490 9.95 3.03 25.49
N GLU A 491 9.91 3.50 26.73
CA GLU A 491 10.41 4.83 27.09
C GLU A 491 11.94 4.83 27.16
N ALA A 492 12.55 5.88 26.61
CA ALA A 492 13.99 6.00 26.51
C ALA A 492 14.53 7.05 27.48
N SER A 493 15.41 6.63 28.38
CA SER A 493 16.14 7.51 29.29
C SER A 493 17.39 8.14 28.64
N GLY A 494 17.88 7.58 27.52
CA GLY A 494 19.06 8.03 26.78
C GLY A 494 18.91 7.93 25.26
N SER A 495 19.98 8.24 24.51
CA SER A 495 19.97 8.19 23.05
C SER A 495 20.05 6.78 22.46
N LEU A 496 20.46 5.79 23.25
CA LEU A 496 20.61 4.39 22.85
C LEU A 496 19.59 3.53 23.61
N VAL A 497 18.86 2.67 22.89
CA VAL A 497 17.84 1.79 23.46
C VAL A 497 18.06 0.37 22.98
N ARG A 498 18.02 -0.58 23.93
CA ARG A 498 18.06 -2.01 23.67
C ARG A 498 16.64 -2.59 23.73
N LEU A 499 16.22 -3.25 22.66
CA LEU A 499 14.99 -4.03 22.59
C LEU A 499 15.34 -5.51 22.73
N ASP A 500 14.90 -6.15 23.82
CA ASP A 500 15.16 -7.57 24.10
C ASP A 500 13.89 -8.44 23.91
N ASN A 501 14.05 -9.76 24.04
CA ASN A 501 12.98 -10.77 23.88
C ASN A 501 12.30 -10.72 22.49
N LEU A 502 13.11 -10.48 21.46
CA LEU A 502 12.68 -10.51 20.07
C LEU A 502 12.83 -11.92 19.49
N SER A 503 12.06 -12.22 18.45
CA SER A 503 12.17 -13.49 17.72
C SER A 503 13.36 -13.41 16.73
N PRO A 504 14.13 -14.48 16.50
CA PRO A 504 15.20 -14.51 15.50
C PRO A 504 14.69 -14.39 14.07
N MET A 505 15.56 -13.93 13.16
CA MET A 505 15.23 -13.72 11.73
C MET A 505 13.93 -12.97 11.49
N THR A 506 13.64 -12.01 12.36
CA THR A 506 12.35 -11.34 12.40
C THR A 506 12.54 -9.86 12.18
N GLN A 507 11.76 -9.29 11.26
CA GLN A 507 11.78 -7.86 10.96
C GLN A 507 10.88 -7.09 11.92
N TYR A 508 11.45 -6.07 12.55
CA TYR A 508 10.76 -5.11 13.38
C TYR A 508 10.83 -3.71 12.78
N THR A 509 9.68 -3.08 12.57
CA THR A 509 9.58 -1.67 12.19
C THR A 509 9.58 -0.82 13.44
N THR A 510 10.35 0.27 13.44
CA THR A 510 10.59 1.13 14.60
C THR A 510 10.44 2.60 14.23
N GLN A 511 9.98 3.43 15.17
CA GLN A 511 9.90 4.89 15.06
C GLN A 511 10.23 5.54 16.38
N VAL A 512 10.69 6.79 16.31
CA VAL A 512 10.94 7.61 17.49
C VAL A 512 9.81 8.61 17.61
N GLN A 513 9.23 8.75 18.80
CA GLN A 513 8.18 9.69 19.09
C GLN A 513 8.61 10.58 20.26
N LEU A 514 8.61 11.90 20.03
CA LEU A 514 8.93 12.89 21.06
C LEU A 514 7.62 13.44 21.63
N SER A 515 7.63 13.78 22.91
CA SER A 515 6.51 14.48 23.53
C SER A 515 7.01 15.67 24.33
N ARG A 516 6.25 16.76 24.30
CA ARG A 516 6.36 17.88 25.24
C ARG A 516 5.27 17.79 26.31
N HIS A 517 5.40 18.59 27.37
CA HIS A 517 4.40 18.62 28.43
C HIS A 517 3.01 19.09 27.93
N GLY A 518 1.95 18.60 28.58
CA GLY A 518 0.56 18.98 28.30
C GLY A 518 -0.19 18.03 27.36
N ALA A 519 -1.52 18.11 27.36
CA ALA A 519 -2.38 17.31 26.49
C ALA A 519 -2.07 17.61 25.01
N GLY A 520 -2.05 16.57 24.17
CA GLY A 520 -1.65 16.66 22.75
C GLY A 520 -0.21 17.12 22.50
N GLY A 521 0.64 17.10 23.52
CA GLY A 521 2.07 17.40 23.39
C GLY A 521 2.88 16.28 22.74
N THR A 522 2.27 15.13 22.51
CA THR A 522 2.88 14.02 21.77
C THR A 522 2.97 14.40 20.28
N GLY A 523 4.19 14.54 19.80
CA GLY A 523 4.46 14.77 18.40
C GLY A 523 4.12 13.56 17.55
N GLN A 524 4.02 13.81 16.24
CA GLN A 524 3.93 12.73 15.28
C GLN A 524 5.20 11.87 15.36
N PRO A 525 5.10 10.54 15.20
CA PRO A 525 6.29 9.71 15.06
C PRO A 525 7.18 10.22 13.93
N GLY A 526 8.49 10.09 14.12
CA GLY A 526 9.49 10.34 13.09
C GLY A 526 9.43 9.27 11.99
N PRO A 527 10.37 9.33 11.03
CA PRO A 527 10.46 8.36 9.95
C PRO A 527 10.58 6.91 10.47
N GLU A 528 9.93 5.97 9.77
CA GLU A 528 10.04 4.52 10.06
C GLU A 528 11.42 3.98 9.67
N ALA A 529 11.96 3.08 10.48
CA ALA A 529 13.12 2.26 10.15
C ALA A 529 12.85 0.80 10.51
N THR A 530 13.13 -0.10 9.57
CA THR A 530 12.93 -1.54 9.76
C THR A 530 14.27 -2.23 9.95
N PHE A 531 14.35 -3.06 10.99
CA PHE A 531 15.56 -3.80 11.36
C PHE A 531 15.23 -5.28 11.56
N SER A 532 16.15 -6.15 11.16
CA SER A 532 16.02 -7.59 11.35
C SER A 532 16.87 -8.05 12.53
N THR A 533 16.30 -8.88 13.39
CA THR A 533 17.11 -9.71 14.30
C THR A 533 17.90 -10.74 13.50
N GLN A 534 19.04 -11.15 14.04
CA GLN A 534 19.96 -12.05 13.34
C GLN A 534 19.45 -13.51 13.32
N MET A 535 20.13 -14.34 12.53
CA MET A 535 19.85 -15.77 12.38
C MET A 535 20.38 -16.59 13.56
N LEU A 536 19.67 -17.68 13.92
CA LEU A 536 20.17 -18.70 14.84
C LEU A 536 21.27 -19.52 14.14
N GLU A 537 22.45 -19.65 14.74
CA GLU A 537 23.58 -20.37 14.15
C GLU A 537 23.28 -21.89 14.00
N LEU A 538 23.57 -22.45 12.83
CA LEU A 538 23.47 -23.90 12.57
C LEU A 538 24.70 -24.63 13.16
N PRO A 539 24.56 -25.91 13.58
CA PRO A 539 25.70 -26.68 14.06
C PRO A 539 26.73 -26.86 12.93
N VAL A 540 27.97 -26.44 13.21
CA VAL A 540 29.10 -26.53 12.29
C VAL A 540 29.74 -27.92 12.38
N GLY A 541 30.39 -28.38 11.31
CA GLY A 541 31.18 -29.61 11.35
C GLY A 541 30.38 -30.92 11.26
N VAL A 542 29.12 -30.91 10.80
CA VAL A 542 28.31 -32.14 10.66
C VAL A 542 28.99 -33.15 9.72
N LYS A 543 29.35 -34.33 10.26
CA LYS A 543 30.05 -35.40 9.53
C LYS A 543 29.46 -36.76 9.88
N LEU A 544 29.33 -37.63 8.87
CA LEU A 544 28.97 -39.05 9.04
C LEU A 544 30.16 -39.92 8.64
N SER A 545 30.63 -40.78 9.54
CA SER A 545 31.81 -41.62 9.33
C SER A 545 31.56 -43.10 9.67
N PRO A 546 32.08 -44.05 8.87
CA PRO A 546 31.99 -45.48 9.17
C PRO A 546 32.85 -45.88 10.37
N VAL A 547 32.26 -46.62 11.31
CA VAL A 547 32.96 -47.18 12.48
C VAL A 547 33.17 -48.68 12.32
N SER A 548 32.17 -49.38 11.76
CA SER A 548 32.24 -50.82 11.49
C SER A 548 31.39 -51.21 10.28
N GLN A 549 31.31 -52.50 10.00
CA GLN A 549 30.40 -53.06 8.98
C GLN A 549 28.91 -52.81 9.31
N THR A 550 28.57 -52.46 10.54
CA THR A 550 27.18 -52.30 11.00
C THR A 550 26.93 -51.01 11.78
N VAL A 551 27.89 -50.08 11.84
CA VAL A 551 27.81 -48.86 12.67
C VAL A 551 28.27 -47.60 11.95
N LEU A 552 27.36 -46.62 11.90
CA LEU A 552 27.47 -45.18 11.60
C LEU A 552 27.89 -44.33 12.81
N LEU A 553 28.82 -43.38 12.72
CA LEU A 553 28.93 -42.27 13.69
C LEU A 553 28.62 -40.94 13.01
N LEU A 554 27.61 -40.23 13.51
CA LEU A 554 27.27 -38.86 13.13
C LEU A 554 27.78 -37.90 14.20
N SER A 555 28.51 -36.84 13.85
CA SER A 555 29.12 -35.90 14.79
C SER A 555 29.05 -34.45 14.28
N TRP A 556 28.99 -33.47 15.17
CA TRP A 556 29.02 -32.03 14.91
C TRP A 556 29.60 -31.24 16.10
N ASP A 557 29.93 -29.97 15.89
CA ASP A 557 30.51 -29.11 16.93
C ASP A 557 29.45 -28.74 17.99
N ALA A 558 29.81 -28.85 19.27
CA ALA A 558 28.88 -28.56 20.37
C ALA A 558 28.60 -27.04 20.49
N ALA A 559 27.32 -26.68 20.57
CA ALA A 559 26.89 -25.30 20.78
C ALA A 559 26.87 -24.94 22.29
N PRO A 560 27.04 -23.66 22.67
CA PRO A 560 26.85 -23.23 24.06
C PRO A 560 25.42 -23.53 24.54
N ALA A 561 25.28 -24.02 25.76
CA ALA A 561 23.99 -24.44 26.30
C ALA A 561 23.08 -23.23 26.56
N GLU A 562 22.11 -22.99 25.68
CA GLU A 562 20.98 -22.10 25.92
C GLU A 562 19.68 -22.90 26.08
N GLU A 563 18.87 -22.52 27.07
CA GLU A 563 17.57 -23.11 27.36
C GLU A 563 16.55 -22.55 26.35
N ASP A 564 16.27 -23.25 25.24
CA ASP A 564 14.95 -23.26 24.56
C ASP A 564 14.90 -23.96 23.18
N TRP A 565 15.98 -24.60 22.70
CA TRP A 565 15.99 -25.30 21.41
C TRP A 565 16.59 -26.72 21.45
N ARG A 566 16.25 -27.58 20.48
CA ARG A 566 16.67 -29.01 20.41
C ARG A 566 17.20 -29.41 19.03
N TYR A 567 18.06 -30.43 18.96
CA TYR A 567 18.44 -31.04 17.68
C TYR A 567 17.47 -32.15 17.29
N GLU A 568 17.09 -32.21 16.03
CA GLU A 568 16.33 -33.31 15.43
C GLU A 568 17.17 -33.94 14.31
N VAL A 569 17.46 -35.24 14.43
CA VAL A 569 18.25 -36.00 13.46
C VAL A 569 17.38 -37.03 12.79
N THR A 570 17.38 -37.07 11.46
CA THR A 570 16.72 -38.13 10.69
C THR A 570 17.72 -38.87 9.81
N CYS A 571 17.69 -40.21 9.84
CA CYS A 571 18.63 -41.07 9.12
C CYS A 571 17.90 -42.20 8.37
N GLN A 572 18.33 -42.48 7.15
CA GLN A 572 17.75 -43.53 6.30
C GLN A 572 18.79 -44.18 5.38
N GLN A 573 18.50 -45.39 4.89
CA GLN A 573 19.34 -46.06 3.88
C GLN A 573 19.13 -45.42 2.51
N ALA A 574 20.21 -45.09 1.80
CA ALA A 574 20.15 -44.50 0.46
C ALA A 574 19.52 -45.48 -0.54
N GLY A 575 18.45 -45.06 -1.21
CA GLY A 575 17.80 -45.84 -2.28
C GLY A 575 16.80 -46.91 -1.84
N ALA A 576 16.52 -47.07 -0.54
CA ALA A 576 15.48 -47.97 -0.04
C ALA A 576 14.25 -47.18 0.44
N SER A 577 13.02 -47.64 0.14
CA SER A 577 11.77 -47.05 0.67
C SER A 577 11.49 -47.47 2.13
N GLY A 578 12.54 -47.62 2.93
CA GLY A 578 12.48 -48.08 4.32
C GLY A 578 12.14 -46.97 5.31
N THR A 579 11.79 -47.37 6.53
CA THR A 579 11.43 -46.51 7.68
C THR A 579 12.58 -45.56 8.08
N GLU A 580 12.31 -44.25 8.03
CA GLU A 580 13.21 -43.19 8.49
C GLU A 580 13.40 -43.28 10.01
N ARG A 581 14.65 -43.43 10.47
CA ARG A 581 14.98 -43.41 11.91
C ARG A 581 15.11 -41.96 12.37
N ARG A 582 14.34 -41.55 13.37
CA ARG A 582 14.35 -40.17 13.92
C ARG A 582 14.84 -40.15 15.37
N PHE A 583 15.64 -39.15 15.69
CA PHE A 583 16.24 -38.96 17.01
C PHE A 583 16.10 -37.50 17.42
N GLN A 584 15.74 -37.25 18.68
CA GLN A 584 15.73 -35.91 19.27
C GLN A 584 16.80 -35.82 20.35
N LEU A 585 17.62 -34.77 20.29
CA LEU A 585 18.79 -34.58 21.14
C LEU A 585 18.75 -33.18 21.77
N ALA A 586 19.34 -33.04 22.95
CA ALA A 586 19.43 -31.76 23.66
C ALA A 586 20.44 -30.81 22.97
N SER A 587 20.31 -29.51 23.18
CA SER A 587 21.17 -28.47 22.57
C SER A 587 22.67 -28.64 22.85
N ASN A 588 23.04 -29.36 23.90
CA ASN A 588 24.43 -29.67 24.26
C ASN A 588 25.01 -30.95 23.63
N SER A 589 24.24 -31.67 22.81
CA SER A 589 24.70 -32.92 22.18
C SER A 589 25.63 -32.63 20.99
N SER A 590 26.68 -33.44 20.81
CA SER A 590 27.68 -33.31 19.73
C SER A 590 27.75 -34.51 18.78
N ASP A 591 27.13 -35.64 19.12
CA ASP A 591 27.23 -36.85 18.31
C ASP A 591 26.03 -37.80 18.51
N LEU A 592 25.88 -38.72 17.55
CA LEU A 592 24.89 -39.78 17.52
C LEU A 592 25.46 -41.03 16.83
N ARG A 593 25.38 -42.18 17.53
CA ARG A 593 25.82 -43.48 17.00
C ARG A 593 24.66 -44.28 16.41
N LEU A 594 24.76 -44.64 15.14
CA LEU A 594 23.76 -45.39 14.38
C LEU A 594 24.17 -46.87 14.31
N ASN A 595 23.49 -47.71 15.08
CA ASN A 595 23.79 -49.15 15.17
C ASN A 595 22.84 -50.00 14.30
N GLU A 596 23.14 -51.30 14.18
CA GLU A 596 22.33 -52.31 13.47
C GLU A 596 22.17 -52.05 11.96
N LEU A 597 23.19 -51.47 11.35
CA LEU A 597 23.23 -51.21 9.91
C LEU A 597 23.70 -52.45 9.16
N LYS A 598 23.44 -52.51 7.85
CA LYS A 598 23.89 -53.60 6.99
C LYS A 598 25.27 -53.27 6.37
N PRO A 599 26.20 -54.24 6.24
CA PRO A 599 27.47 -54.05 5.54
C PRO A 599 27.26 -53.69 4.07
N ARG A 600 28.18 -52.93 3.45
CA ARG A 600 28.11 -52.51 2.03
C ARG A 600 26.87 -51.68 1.65
N HIS A 601 26.31 -50.91 2.58
CA HIS A 601 25.14 -50.06 2.31
C HIS A 601 25.42 -48.60 2.65
N LYS A 602 24.90 -47.69 1.82
CA LYS A 602 24.99 -46.24 2.02
C LYS A 602 23.83 -45.75 2.88
N TYR A 603 24.12 -44.92 3.88
CA TYR A 603 23.13 -44.27 4.73
C TYR A 603 23.26 -42.75 4.63
N GLN A 604 22.15 -42.04 4.82
CA GLN A 604 22.03 -40.59 4.71
C GLN A 604 21.37 -40.05 5.98
N CYS A 605 21.93 -38.98 6.55
CA CYS A 605 21.44 -38.36 7.77
C CYS A 605 21.29 -36.84 7.62
N LYS A 606 20.29 -36.27 8.28
CA LYS A 606 20.00 -34.84 8.29
C LYS A 606 19.83 -34.35 9.73
N VAL A 607 20.54 -33.30 10.11
CA VAL A 607 20.45 -32.66 11.43
C VAL A 607 19.69 -31.34 11.30
N ARG A 608 18.76 -31.05 12.21
CA ARG A 608 17.95 -29.82 12.24
C ARG A 608 17.95 -29.22 13.63
N THR A 609 17.87 -27.90 13.73
CA THR A 609 17.66 -27.18 14.99
C THR A 609 16.18 -26.80 15.11
N SER A 610 15.50 -27.25 16.16
CA SER A 610 14.07 -27.06 16.38
C SER A 610 13.81 -26.01 17.46
N SER A 611 13.14 -24.91 17.09
CA SER A 611 12.57 -23.88 17.98
C SER A 611 11.10 -23.60 17.57
N SER A 612 10.40 -22.68 18.25
CA SER A 612 8.99 -22.34 17.98
C SER A 612 8.73 -21.71 16.59
N ALA A 613 9.77 -21.29 15.87
CA ALA A 613 9.73 -20.95 14.45
C ALA A 613 10.41 -22.04 13.61
N ALA A 614 9.91 -22.27 12.39
CA ALA A 614 10.32 -23.36 11.50
C ALA A 614 11.85 -23.47 11.37
N GLY A 615 12.40 -24.57 11.88
CA GLY A 615 13.84 -24.83 11.90
C GLY A 615 14.42 -25.13 10.53
N GLN A 616 15.61 -24.60 10.26
CA GLN A 616 16.42 -24.95 9.09
C GLN A 616 17.19 -26.25 9.36
N ALA A 617 17.45 -27.00 8.29
CA ALA A 617 18.11 -28.29 8.35
C ALA A 617 19.49 -28.19 7.70
N CYS A 618 20.51 -28.77 8.32
CA CYS A 618 21.82 -28.93 7.72
C CYS A 618 21.74 -29.75 6.42
N PRO A 619 22.71 -29.56 5.51
CA PRO A 619 22.87 -30.43 4.34
C PRO A 619 22.90 -31.91 4.74
N THR A 620 22.28 -32.77 3.94
CA THR A 620 22.28 -34.21 4.21
C THR A 620 23.68 -34.78 4.04
N VAL A 621 24.20 -35.42 5.09
CA VAL A 621 25.49 -36.13 5.06
C VAL A 621 25.27 -37.62 4.79
N SER A 622 26.20 -38.26 4.08
CA SER A 622 26.07 -39.69 3.75
C SER A 622 27.39 -40.44 3.84
N ALA A 623 27.32 -41.72 4.16
CA ALA A 623 28.49 -42.60 4.26
C ALA A 623 28.09 -44.06 4.00
N TRP A 624 29.04 -44.85 3.45
CA TRP A 624 28.93 -46.30 3.32
C TRP A 624 29.39 -47.00 4.60
N THR A 625 28.73 -48.08 4.99
CA THR A 625 29.28 -49.03 5.99
C THR A 625 30.50 -49.76 5.43
N LEU A 626 31.39 -50.26 6.30
CA LEU A 626 32.58 -51.01 5.86
C LEU A 626 32.20 -52.32 5.15
N SER A 627 33.10 -52.82 4.29
CA SER A 627 32.89 -54.06 3.54
C SER A 627 33.21 -55.30 4.39
N ASP A 628 32.50 -56.38 4.11
CA ASP A 628 32.68 -57.75 4.61
C ASP A 628 33.32 -58.69 3.58
N GLN A 629 33.67 -58.18 2.39
CA GLN A 629 34.30 -58.93 1.30
C GLN A 629 35.54 -58.22 0.75
N LEU A 630 36.48 -58.98 0.17
CA LEU A 630 37.61 -58.44 -0.60
C LEU A 630 37.11 -57.58 -1.78
N PRO A 631 37.87 -56.54 -2.18
CA PRO A 631 37.44 -55.64 -3.24
C PRO A 631 37.59 -56.32 -4.61
N PRO A 632 36.68 -56.05 -5.57
CA PRO A 632 36.86 -56.51 -6.95
C PRO A 632 38.01 -55.77 -7.65
N PRO A 633 38.63 -56.38 -8.68
CA PRO A 633 39.66 -55.73 -9.46
C PRO A 633 39.12 -54.49 -10.20
N PRO A 634 39.98 -53.49 -10.48
CA PRO A 634 39.63 -52.36 -11.34
C PRO A 634 39.09 -52.81 -12.70
N ALA A 635 37.97 -52.24 -13.13
CA ALA A 635 37.31 -52.56 -14.41
C ALA A 635 37.46 -51.42 -15.43
N ASN A 636 37.13 -51.66 -16.71
CA ASN A 636 37.16 -50.65 -17.77
C ASN A 636 38.51 -49.91 -17.91
N ILE A 637 39.60 -50.66 -17.78
CA ILE A 637 40.95 -50.10 -17.82
C ILE A 637 41.29 -49.70 -19.26
N SER A 638 41.69 -48.45 -19.46
CA SER A 638 42.11 -47.93 -20.76
C SER A 638 43.25 -46.92 -20.62
N THR A 639 44.08 -46.82 -21.66
CA THR A 639 45.17 -45.84 -21.74
C THR A 639 44.86 -44.82 -22.84
N CYS A 640 45.12 -43.55 -22.56
CA CYS A 640 44.92 -42.45 -23.49
C CYS A 640 45.98 -41.36 -23.28
N ASN A 641 46.05 -40.40 -24.21
CA ASN A 641 46.98 -39.26 -24.15
C ASN A 641 48.44 -39.70 -23.91
N ILE A 642 48.89 -40.69 -24.67
CA ILE A 642 50.26 -41.19 -24.63
C ILE A 642 51.17 -40.18 -25.33
N SER A 643 52.21 -39.72 -24.64
CA SER A 643 53.28 -38.88 -25.19
C SER A 643 54.62 -39.64 -25.18
N ASP A 644 55.69 -38.93 -25.50
CA ASP A 644 57.07 -39.41 -25.40
C ASP A 644 57.55 -39.64 -23.96
N SER A 645 56.84 -39.11 -22.97
CA SER A 645 57.29 -39.07 -21.57
C SER A 645 56.17 -39.26 -20.54
N SER A 646 54.92 -39.43 -20.99
CA SER A 646 53.76 -39.58 -20.12
C SER A 646 52.64 -40.38 -20.76
N ALA A 647 51.75 -40.92 -19.95
CA ALA A 647 50.51 -41.56 -20.41
C ALA A 647 49.42 -41.43 -19.34
N VAL A 648 48.15 -41.38 -19.75
CA VAL A 648 47.01 -41.37 -18.84
C VAL A 648 46.36 -42.74 -18.81
N ILE A 649 46.07 -43.25 -17.62
CA ILE A 649 45.32 -44.49 -17.39
C ILE A 649 43.99 -44.13 -16.75
N THR A 650 42.91 -44.74 -17.22
CA THR A 650 41.57 -44.63 -16.66
C THR A 650 41.01 -46.00 -16.33
N TRP A 651 40.30 -46.12 -15.21
CA TRP A 651 39.60 -47.35 -14.78
C TRP A 651 38.38 -47.01 -13.92
N SER A 652 37.55 -48.00 -13.62
CA SER A 652 36.40 -47.86 -12.72
C SER A 652 36.50 -48.81 -11.52
N VAL A 653 36.04 -48.35 -10.36
CA VAL A 653 35.96 -49.13 -9.10
C VAL A 653 34.51 -49.46 -8.78
N ALA A 654 34.26 -50.66 -8.24
CA ALA A 654 32.90 -51.10 -7.93
C ALA A 654 32.33 -50.41 -6.68
N GLU A 655 31.08 -49.94 -6.78
CA GLU A 655 30.36 -49.36 -5.65
C GLU A 655 30.01 -50.39 -4.57
N GLY A 656 29.86 -49.95 -3.32
CA GLY A 656 29.45 -50.81 -2.21
C GLY A 656 30.57 -51.65 -1.57
N HIS A 657 31.77 -51.71 -2.15
CA HIS A 657 32.89 -52.48 -1.60
C HIS A 657 33.82 -51.68 -0.67
N SER A 658 33.46 -50.43 -0.35
CA SER A 658 34.23 -49.52 0.53
C SER A 658 35.72 -49.49 0.18
N ILE A 659 36.01 -49.43 -1.12
CA ILE A 659 37.36 -49.42 -1.68
C ILE A 659 38.05 -48.14 -1.22
N SER A 660 39.11 -48.30 -0.45
CA SER A 660 39.89 -47.21 0.13
C SER A 660 40.98 -46.72 -0.81
N ARG A 661 41.58 -47.63 -1.58
CA ARG A 661 42.77 -47.36 -2.40
C ARG A 661 42.75 -48.17 -3.70
N ALA A 662 43.37 -47.62 -4.73
CA ALA A 662 43.72 -48.31 -5.97
C ALA A 662 45.24 -48.27 -6.13
N MET A 663 45.83 -49.40 -6.50
CA MET A 663 47.27 -49.58 -6.64
C MET A 663 47.60 -49.76 -8.12
N ILE A 664 48.68 -49.13 -8.57
CA ILE A 664 49.19 -49.28 -9.93
C ILE A 664 50.68 -49.63 -9.84
N ARG A 665 51.08 -50.73 -10.48
CA ARG A 665 52.48 -51.10 -10.67
C ARG A 665 52.82 -51.00 -12.15
N TYR A 666 53.95 -50.44 -12.51
CA TYR A 666 54.39 -50.38 -13.90
C TYR A 666 55.90 -50.61 -14.04
N GLN A 667 56.28 -51.30 -15.11
CA GLN A 667 57.65 -51.75 -15.36
C GLN A 667 57.97 -51.75 -16.86
N GLN A 668 59.20 -51.37 -17.24
CA GLN A 668 59.64 -51.39 -18.64
C GLN A 668 60.01 -52.82 -19.08
N THR A 669 59.53 -53.26 -20.24
CA THR A 669 59.69 -54.66 -20.71
C THR A 669 61.15 -55.05 -20.99
N GLU A 670 62.03 -54.07 -21.29
CA GLU A 670 63.44 -54.30 -21.62
C GLU A 670 64.39 -54.33 -20.40
N GLN A 671 63.91 -53.97 -19.20
CA GLN A 671 64.69 -54.01 -17.95
C GLN A 671 63.88 -54.67 -16.84
N THR A 672 64.25 -55.90 -16.47
CA THR A 672 63.51 -56.71 -15.47
C THR A 672 63.74 -56.30 -14.01
N ASP A 673 64.70 -55.40 -13.72
CA ASP A 673 65.15 -55.12 -12.35
C ASP A 673 64.53 -53.87 -11.67
N TYR A 674 63.72 -53.07 -12.36
CA TYR A 674 63.09 -51.87 -11.78
C TYR A 674 61.60 -51.79 -12.08
N SER A 675 60.75 -51.93 -11.05
CA SER A 675 59.31 -51.66 -11.09
C SER A 675 58.95 -50.47 -10.20
N GLN A 676 58.01 -49.65 -10.62
CA GLN A 676 57.49 -48.51 -9.85
C GLN A 676 56.05 -48.77 -9.44
N GLN A 677 55.69 -48.39 -8.21
CA GLN A 677 54.35 -48.61 -7.65
C GLN A 677 53.76 -47.28 -7.14
N VAL A 678 52.47 -47.08 -7.40
CA VAL A 678 51.71 -45.88 -7.02
C VAL A 678 50.47 -46.31 -6.26
N GLU A 679 50.21 -45.63 -5.14
CA GLU A 679 49.03 -45.78 -4.30
C GLU A 679 48.11 -44.57 -4.46
N LEU A 680 46.83 -44.81 -4.75
CA LEU A 680 45.84 -43.76 -5.01
C LEU A 680 44.66 -43.93 -4.05
N CYS A 681 44.37 -42.93 -3.23
CA CYS A 681 43.19 -42.92 -2.38
C CYS A 681 41.91 -42.73 -3.22
N VAL A 682 40.91 -43.59 -3.01
CA VAL A 682 39.61 -43.49 -3.69
C VAL A 682 38.69 -42.62 -2.85
N GLN A 683 38.26 -41.47 -3.39
CA GLN A 683 37.38 -40.51 -2.72
C GLN A 683 35.97 -40.53 -3.32
N ASP A 684 35.19 -41.57 -3.00
CA ASP A 684 33.78 -41.76 -3.42
C ASP A 684 33.50 -41.68 -4.95
N GLN A 685 34.54 -41.66 -5.78
CA GLN A 685 34.47 -41.64 -7.24
C GLN A 685 34.51 -43.07 -7.79
N THR A 686 33.58 -43.40 -8.68
CA THR A 686 33.53 -44.70 -9.35
C THR A 686 34.43 -44.78 -10.57
N SER A 687 34.82 -43.64 -11.14
CA SER A 687 35.73 -43.54 -12.28
C SER A 687 37.02 -42.85 -11.85
N MET A 688 38.14 -43.51 -12.09
CA MET A 688 39.47 -43.10 -11.65
C MET A 688 40.34 -42.79 -12.86
N ARG A 689 41.21 -41.80 -12.70
CA ARG A 689 42.15 -41.35 -13.73
C ARG A 689 43.49 -41.03 -13.09
N PHE A 690 44.58 -41.53 -13.68
CA PHE A 690 45.94 -41.25 -13.22
C PHE A 690 46.89 -41.00 -14.39
N GLN A 691 47.83 -40.05 -14.24
CA GLN A 691 48.82 -39.73 -15.26
C GLN A 691 50.20 -40.24 -14.83
N LEU A 692 50.71 -41.23 -15.56
CA LEU A 692 52.12 -41.64 -15.49
C LEU A 692 52.99 -40.57 -16.15
N ARG A 693 54.07 -40.14 -15.48
CA ARG A 693 55.00 -39.11 -15.96
C ARG A 693 56.44 -39.60 -15.79
N GLY A 694 57.35 -39.09 -16.60
CA GLY A 694 58.76 -39.47 -16.54
C GLY A 694 59.05 -40.84 -17.18
N LEU A 695 58.18 -41.28 -18.10
CA LEU A 695 58.43 -42.47 -18.92
C LEU A 695 59.52 -42.18 -19.95
N ARG A 696 60.27 -43.20 -20.38
CA ARG A 696 61.23 -43.08 -21.48
C ARG A 696 60.48 -43.08 -22.81
N ALA A 697 60.98 -42.29 -23.77
CA ALA A 697 60.43 -42.26 -25.13
C ALA A 697 60.65 -43.59 -25.86
N ASP A 698 59.75 -43.91 -26.79
CA ASP A 698 59.72 -45.14 -27.60
C ASP A 698 59.97 -46.44 -26.82
N SER A 699 59.43 -46.53 -25.60
CA SER A 699 59.63 -47.64 -24.67
C SER A 699 58.30 -48.32 -24.34
N THR A 700 58.33 -49.65 -24.19
CA THR A 700 57.15 -50.45 -23.84
C THR A 700 57.14 -50.75 -22.33
N TYR A 701 55.98 -50.55 -21.71
CA TYR A 701 55.72 -50.75 -20.29
C TYR A 701 54.58 -51.74 -20.08
N GLU A 702 54.72 -52.62 -19.09
CA GLU A 702 53.65 -53.45 -18.55
C GLU A 702 53.11 -52.83 -17.26
N LEU A 703 51.79 -52.77 -17.14
CA LEU A 703 51.10 -52.17 -16.01
C LEU A 703 50.16 -53.18 -15.36
N GLU A 704 50.11 -53.17 -14.03
CA GLU A 704 49.16 -53.94 -13.23
C GLU A 704 48.37 -53.05 -12.29
N LEU A 705 47.07 -53.33 -12.15
CA LEU A 705 46.18 -52.56 -11.29
C LEU A 705 45.44 -53.47 -10.29
N TRP A 706 45.26 -53.04 -9.05
CA TRP A 706 44.43 -53.76 -8.06
C TRP A 706 43.77 -52.80 -7.05
N SER A 707 42.65 -53.22 -6.45
CA SER A 707 41.88 -52.43 -5.49
C SER A 707 42.18 -52.87 -4.05
N VAL A 708 42.02 -51.97 -3.07
CA VAL A 708 42.23 -52.28 -1.64
C VAL A 708 41.08 -51.71 -0.81
N ASN A 709 40.48 -52.52 0.05
CA ASN A 709 39.49 -52.08 1.04
C ASN A 709 39.88 -52.54 2.46
N ASN A 710 38.96 -52.42 3.42
CA ASN A 710 39.20 -52.82 4.81
C ASN A 710 39.42 -54.34 5.02
N MET A 711 39.16 -55.19 4.02
CA MET A 711 39.37 -56.63 4.07
C MET A 711 40.70 -57.07 3.43
N GLY A 712 41.32 -56.23 2.58
CA GLY A 712 42.57 -56.56 1.89
C GLY A 712 42.60 -56.12 0.42
N GLU A 713 43.51 -56.72 -0.35
CA GLU A 713 43.74 -56.44 -1.78
C GLU A 713 42.85 -57.31 -2.69
N SER A 714 42.53 -56.82 -3.90
CA SER A 714 41.81 -57.63 -4.89
C SER A 714 42.65 -58.81 -5.36
N VAL A 715 41.99 -59.96 -5.52
CA VAL A 715 42.65 -61.23 -5.88
C VAL A 715 43.24 -61.19 -7.29
N GLU A 716 42.50 -60.62 -8.24
CA GLU A 716 42.93 -60.46 -9.62
C GLU A 716 43.64 -59.11 -9.83
N ARG A 717 44.66 -59.11 -10.71
CA ARG A 717 45.43 -57.92 -11.10
C ARG A 717 45.48 -57.82 -12.62
N PRO A 718 44.56 -57.07 -13.25
CA PRO A 718 44.56 -56.91 -14.70
C PRO A 718 45.88 -56.32 -15.18
N GLN A 719 46.45 -56.91 -16.23
CA GLN A 719 47.68 -56.45 -16.87
C GLN A 719 47.37 -55.77 -18.20
N ILE A 720 47.96 -54.60 -18.45
CA ILE A 720 47.84 -53.87 -19.71
C ILE A 720 49.22 -53.43 -20.20
N THR A 721 49.40 -53.36 -21.53
CA THR A 721 50.66 -52.91 -22.15
C THR A 721 50.50 -51.49 -22.68
N LEU A 722 51.52 -50.66 -22.48
CA LEU A 722 51.59 -49.26 -22.89
C LEU A 722 52.90 -49.01 -23.65
N LYS A 723 52.85 -48.42 -24.85
CA LYS A 723 54.04 -48.00 -25.60
C LYS A 723 54.08 -46.47 -25.73
N THR A 724 55.17 -45.82 -25.30
CA THR A 724 55.36 -44.36 -25.42
C THR A 724 55.75 -43.93 -26.83
N LEU A 725 55.51 -42.66 -27.16
CA LEU A 725 55.82 -42.10 -28.49
C LEU A 725 57.31 -41.71 -28.61
N PRO A 726 57.83 -41.48 -29.83
CA PRO A 726 59.15 -40.89 -30.04
C PRO A 726 59.20 -39.41 -29.58
N PRO A 727 60.38 -38.86 -29.21
CA PRO A 727 60.49 -37.49 -28.71
C PRO A 727 60.04 -36.46 -29.76
N GLN A 728 59.16 -35.52 -29.37
CA GLN A 728 58.63 -34.48 -30.27
C GLN A 728 59.07 -33.09 -29.83
N GLU A 729 59.63 -32.31 -30.76
CA GLU A 729 60.07 -30.94 -30.52
C GLU A 729 58.90 -30.00 -30.17
N SER A 730 59.14 -29.23 -29.11
CA SER A 730 58.28 -28.34 -28.32
C SER A 730 57.35 -27.37 -29.07
N SER A 731 56.10 -27.22 -28.58
CA SER A 731 55.43 -25.90 -28.43
C SER A 731 54.14 -25.92 -27.58
N GLN A 732 54.27 -25.33 -26.39
CA GLN A 732 53.34 -24.45 -25.65
C GLN A 732 51.82 -24.76 -25.46
N LEU A 733 51.50 -25.01 -24.18
CA LEU A 733 50.39 -24.51 -23.33
C LEU A 733 48.90 -24.53 -23.79
N GLN A 734 48.19 -25.51 -23.20
CA GLN A 734 46.84 -25.54 -22.58
C GLN A 734 45.86 -24.36 -22.71
N GLY A 735 44.64 -24.70 -23.14
CA GLY A 735 43.37 -24.05 -22.79
C GLY A 735 42.27 -25.07 -22.40
N PHE A 736 41.85 -25.02 -21.14
CA PHE A 736 40.53 -25.22 -20.51
C PHE A 736 39.49 -26.33 -20.89
N GLN A 737 39.09 -27.05 -19.82
CA GLN A 737 37.74 -27.44 -19.34
C GLN A 737 36.73 -28.35 -20.11
N ALA A 738 36.38 -29.44 -19.40
CA ALA A 738 35.01 -29.80 -18.92
C ALA A 738 34.08 -30.78 -19.68
N HIS A 739 33.21 -31.38 -18.85
CA HIS A 739 31.87 -31.97 -19.08
C HIS A 739 31.68 -33.47 -19.34
N SER A 740 30.74 -34.07 -18.58
CA SER A 740 29.50 -34.69 -19.08
C SER A 740 28.88 -35.56 -17.96
N ASN A 741 27.72 -35.25 -17.36
CA ASN A 741 26.31 -35.20 -17.82
C ASN A 741 25.54 -36.51 -17.65
N MET A 742 24.21 -36.35 -17.61
CA MET A 742 23.18 -37.33 -17.94
C MET A 742 22.76 -38.34 -16.85
N LEU A 743 22.17 -37.82 -15.77
CA LEU A 743 21.14 -38.58 -15.04
C LEU A 743 20.02 -37.69 -14.47
N PHE A 744 20.29 -36.37 -14.39
CA PHE A 744 19.38 -35.32 -13.94
C PHE A 744 18.08 -35.20 -14.76
N TYR A 745 18.08 -35.66 -16.03
CA TYR A 745 16.99 -35.42 -16.97
C TYR A 745 15.78 -36.37 -16.86
N ALA A 746 15.87 -37.46 -16.09
CA ALA A 746 14.82 -38.47 -16.09
C ALA A 746 13.78 -38.31 -14.95
N ILE A 747 14.14 -37.66 -13.83
CA ILE A 747 13.30 -37.62 -12.62
C ILE A 747 12.47 -36.32 -12.52
N LEU A 748 12.87 -35.26 -13.23
CA LEU A 748 12.21 -33.95 -13.23
C LEU A 748 10.78 -33.95 -13.82
N GLY A 749 10.37 -35.03 -14.50
CA GLY A 749 9.16 -35.05 -15.34
C GLY A 749 7.83 -35.19 -14.60
N SER A 750 7.79 -35.76 -13.39
CA SER A 750 6.51 -36.19 -12.79
C SER A 750 6.01 -35.33 -11.62
N ALA A 751 6.90 -34.67 -10.86
CA ALA A 751 6.52 -33.78 -9.74
C ALA A 751 6.29 -32.32 -10.16
N GLY A 752 6.79 -31.91 -11.34
CA GLY A 752 6.69 -30.54 -11.83
C GLY A 752 5.26 -30.15 -12.24
N MET A 753 4.50 -31.07 -12.82
CA MET A 753 3.20 -30.78 -13.43
C MET A 753 2.12 -30.32 -12.43
N THR A 754 2.14 -30.82 -11.20
CA THR A 754 1.14 -30.47 -10.16
C THR A 754 1.49 -29.20 -9.39
N CYS A 755 2.78 -28.86 -9.27
CA CYS A 755 3.20 -27.58 -8.72
C CYS A 755 2.96 -26.43 -9.73
N ILE A 756 3.11 -26.70 -11.03
CA ILE A 756 2.89 -25.72 -12.11
C ILE A 756 1.42 -25.26 -12.18
N THR A 757 0.44 -26.14 -11.94
CA THR A 757 -0.99 -25.76 -12.01
C THR A 757 -1.44 -24.85 -10.87
N ILE A 758 -0.94 -25.07 -9.65
CA ILE A 758 -1.24 -24.23 -8.48
C ILE A 758 -0.52 -22.88 -8.58
N LEU A 759 0.74 -22.88 -9.04
CA LEU A 759 1.48 -21.66 -9.36
C LEU A 759 0.82 -20.87 -10.51
N LEU A 760 0.26 -21.53 -11.52
CA LEU A 760 -0.47 -20.87 -12.61
C LEU A 760 -1.74 -20.18 -12.10
N ALA A 761 -2.52 -20.80 -11.22
CA ALA A 761 -3.73 -20.17 -10.66
C ALA A 761 -3.39 -18.94 -9.79
N PHE A 762 -2.35 -19.02 -8.97
CA PHE A 762 -1.89 -17.90 -8.15
C PHE A 762 -1.27 -16.78 -9.00
N CYS A 763 -0.50 -17.15 -10.03
CA CYS A 763 0.03 -16.22 -11.02
C CYS A 763 -1.08 -15.56 -11.84
N ILE A 764 -2.17 -16.25 -12.21
CA ILE A 764 -3.30 -15.64 -12.94
C ILE A 764 -3.97 -14.56 -12.08
N VAL A 765 -4.19 -14.80 -10.78
CA VAL A 765 -4.78 -13.80 -9.87
C VAL A 765 -3.84 -12.60 -9.68
N LEU A 766 -2.53 -12.84 -9.52
CA LEU A 766 -1.53 -11.77 -9.43
C LEU A 766 -1.38 -10.98 -10.74
N GLN A 767 -1.44 -11.66 -11.89
CA GLN A 767 -1.40 -11.03 -13.22
C GLN A 767 -2.68 -10.24 -13.49
N LEU A 768 -3.86 -10.65 -13.03
CA LEU A 768 -5.10 -9.87 -13.14
C LEU A 768 -5.08 -8.61 -12.26
N LYS A 769 -4.52 -8.69 -11.05
CA LYS A 769 -4.27 -7.50 -10.20
C LYS A 769 -3.22 -6.56 -10.78
N ARG A 770 -2.12 -7.11 -11.31
CA ARG A 770 -1.04 -6.35 -11.95
C ARG A 770 -1.48 -5.74 -13.28
N ALA A 771 -2.30 -6.44 -14.07
CA ALA A 771 -2.87 -5.94 -15.33
C ALA A 771 -3.91 -4.84 -15.10
N SER A 772 -4.74 -4.94 -14.06
CA SER A 772 -5.69 -3.87 -13.67
C SER A 772 -4.96 -2.58 -13.28
N PHE A 773 -3.92 -2.68 -12.44
CA PHE A 773 -3.09 -1.54 -12.03
C PHE A 773 -2.23 -0.98 -13.18
N HIS A 774 -1.65 -1.86 -14.00
CA HIS A 774 -0.91 -1.50 -15.21
C HIS A 774 -1.81 -0.80 -16.24
N SER A 775 -3.07 -1.22 -16.40
CA SER A 775 -4.02 -0.58 -17.31
C SER A 775 -4.40 0.82 -16.82
N HIS A 776 -4.61 1.00 -15.51
CA HIS A 776 -4.87 2.32 -14.92
C HIS A 776 -3.68 3.29 -15.06
N MET A 777 -2.44 2.84 -14.87
CA MET A 777 -1.26 3.70 -15.05
C MET A 777 -0.94 4.01 -16.51
N VAL A 778 -1.07 3.04 -17.43
CA VAL A 778 -0.89 3.30 -18.86
C VAL A 778 -1.94 4.30 -19.35
N GLN A 779 -3.18 4.22 -18.85
CA GLN A 779 -4.25 5.15 -19.18
C GLN A 779 -4.06 6.54 -18.54
N ALA A 780 -3.44 6.62 -17.35
CA ALA A 780 -3.02 7.89 -16.74
C ALA A 780 -1.87 8.56 -17.53
N PHE A 781 -0.86 7.80 -17.98
CA PHE A 781 0.22 8.33 -18.82
C PHE A 781 -0.27 8.74 -20.22
N HIS A 782 -1.21 7.99 -20.81
CA HIS A 782 -1.80 8.33 -22.11
C HIS A 782 -2.63 9.62 -22.07
N ASN A 783 -3.20 9.95 -20.91
CA ASN A 783 -3.97 11.17 -20.67
C ASN A 783 -3.07 12.39 -20.37
N ILE A 784 -1.88 12.19 -19.78
CA ILE A 784 -0.93 13.28 -19.45
C ILE A 784 -0.13 13.72 -20.69
N ALA A 785 0.13 12.83 -21.66
CA ALA A 785 0.82 13.17 -22.91
C ALA A 785 -0.06 13.96 -23.92
N ARG A 786 -1.29 14.35 -23.56
CA ARG A 786 -2.25 15.04 -24.44
C ARG A 786 -2.32 16.57 -24.27
N GLU A 787 -1.53 17.15 -23.37
CA GLU A 787 -1.54 18.60 -23.13
C GLU A 787 -0.42 19.33 -23.89
N GLU A 788 -0.52 19.38 -25.23
CA GLU A 788 -0.06 20.50 -26.11
C GLU A 788 -0.94 20.51 -27.39
N PRO A 789 -1.10 21.64 -28.10
CA PRO A 789 -2.42 22.19 -28.43
C PRO A 789 -3.15 21.54 -29.62
N VAL A 790 -4.47 21.43 -29.41
CA VAL A 790 -5.62 21.27 -30.31
C VAL A 790 -5.33 21.41 -31.82
N VAL A 791 -5.49 20.29 -32.55
CA VAL A 791 -6.13 20.30 -33.88
C VAL A 791 -7.34 19.38 -33.81
N GLN A 792 -8.50 20.02 -33.91
CA GLN A 792 -9.84 19.47 -33.79
C GLN A 792 -10.21 18.65 -35.03
N PHE A 793 -10.54 17.36 -34.88
CA PHE A 793 -11.43 16.69 -35.85
C PHE A 793 -12.41 15.73 -35.16
N SER A 794 -13.65 15.87 -35.63
CA SER A 794 -14.92 15.38 -35.11
C SER A 794 -15.10 13.86 -35.11
N SER A 795 -15.92 13.42 -34.16
CA SER A 795 -16.49 12.08 -33.97
C SER A 795 -17.23 11.52 -35.19
N VAL A 796 -16.84 10.33 -35.64
CA VAL A 796 -17.71 9.32 -36.29
C VAL A 796 -17.26 7.92 -35.84
N PRO A 797 -18.15 7.07 -35.29
CA PRO A 797 -17.83 5.66 -35.02
C PRO A 797 -18.11 4.82 -36.28
N LEU A 798 -17.06 4.18 -36.82
CA LEU A 798 -17.19 3.23 -37.92
C LEU A 798 -16.84 1.82 -37.43
N ASN A 799 -17.87 0.98 -37.37
CA ASN A 799 -17.76 -0.47 -37.28
C ASN A 799 -17.21 -1.06 -38.60
N VAL A 800 -16.67 -2.28 -38.47
CA VAL A 800 -16.47 -3.34 -39.50
C VAL A 800 -15.10 -3.33 -40.21
N PRO A 801 -14.45 -4.48 -40.56
CA PRO A 801 -14.43 -5.84 -39.98
C PRO A 801 -13.00 -6.36 -39.68
N LYS A 802 -12.91 -7.47 -38.93
CA LYS A 802 -11.73 -8.36 -38.94
C LYS A 802 -11.43 -8.82 -40.38
N LYS A 803 -10.27 -8.44 -40.91
CA LYS A 803 -9.60 -9.14 -42.01
C LYS A 803 -8.11 -9.20 -41.69
N VAL A 804 -7.63 -10.41 -41.45
CA VAL A 804 -6.20 -10.75 -41.38
C VAL A 804 -5.64 -10.70 -42.80
N PRO A 805 -4.55 -9.97 -43.07
CA PRO A 805 -3.67 -10.25 -44.19
C PRO A 805 -2.41 -10.94 -43.66
N ASN A 806 -2.24 -12.20 -44.06
CA ASN A 806 -0.94 -12.86 -44.08
C ASN A 806 -0.11 -12.23 -45.20
N SER A 807 0.92 -11.44 -44.84
CA SER A 807 2.05 -11.15 -45.73
C SER A 807 3.27 -10.73 -44.90
N SER A 808 4.28 -11.60 -44.83
CA SER A 808 5.63 -11.29 -44.38
C SER A 808 6.30 -10.35 -45.40
N GLN A 809 6.32 -9.04 -45.13
CA GLN A 809 7.17 -8.11 -45.88
C GLN A 809 8.62 -8.27 -45.39
N SER A 810 9.53 -8.67 -46.27
CA SER A 810 10.97 -8.69 -45.99
C SER A 810 11.51 -7.26 -45.94
N VAL A 811 12.19 -6.89 -44.85
CA VAL A 811 12.87 -5.60 -44.70
C VAL A 811 13.94 -5.48 -45.80
N ALA A 812 13.89 -4.44 -46.64
CA ALA A 812 14.91 -4.18 -47.65
C ALA A 812 16.16 -3.56 -46.97
N TYR A 813 17.30 -4.25 -47.04
CA TYR A 813 18.58 -3.80 -46.51
C TYR A 813 19.66 -3.81 -47.60
N PRO A 814 20.77 -3.04 -47.46
CA PRO A 814 21.87 -3.07 -48.42
C PRO A 814 22.54 -4.45 -48.43
N THR A 815 22.39 -5.21 -49.50
CA THR A 815 22.96 -6.57 -49.60
C THR A 815 24.45 -6.50 -49.91
N LEU A 816 25.24 -7.25 -49.15
CA LEU A 816 26.66 -7.50 -49.44
C LEU A 816 26.82 -8.92 -50.00
N GLU A 817 27.63 -9.05 -51.05
CA GLU A 817 28.01 -10.35 -51.58
C GLU A 817 29.02 -11.03 -50.65
N TRP A 818 28.84 -12.33 -50.41
CA TRP A 818 29.76 -13.09 -49.55
C TRP A 818 31.21 -13.01 -50.04
N SER A 819 31.41 -12.98 -51.36
CA SER A 819 32.74 -12.87 -51.98
C SER A 819 33.43 -11.53 -51.75
N ASP A 820 32.67 -10.50 -51.37
CA ASP A 820 33.16 -9.15 -51.11
C ASP A 820 33.58 -8.93 -49.66
N ILE A 821 33.45 -9.95 -48.79
CA ILE A 821 33.84 -9.89 -47.38
C ILE A 821 35.13 -10.70 -47.16
N LYS A 822 36.18 -10.05 -46.65
CA LYS A 822 37.40 -10.71 -46.19
C LYS A 822 37.56 -10.56 -44.69
N PHE A 823 37.27 -11.63 -43.95
CA PHE A 823 37.44 -11.69 -42.50
C PHE A 823 38.91 -11.55 -42.09
N GLN A 824 39.15 -10.85 -40.99
CA GLN A 824 40.44 -10.69 -40.32
C GLN A 824 40.31 -11.22 -38.89
N ASP A 825 40.69 -10.42 -37.90
CA ASP A 825 40.73 -10.80 -36.50
C ASP A 825 39.36 -10.71 -35.83
N VAL A 826 39.16 -11.53 -34.80
CA VAL A 826 38.04 -11.38 -33.87
C VAL A 826 38.34 -10.17 -32.99
N ILE A 827 37.47 -9.16 -33.03
CA ILE A 827 37.66 -7.90 -32.29
C ILE A 827 36.76 -7.78 -31.06
N GLY A 828 35.76 -8.65 -30.94
CA GLY A 828 34.92 -8.74 -29.76
C GLY A 828 34.13 -10.04 -29.76
N GLU A 829 33.95 -10.61 -28.58
CA GLU A 829 33.07 -11.75 -28.38
C GLU A 829 32.09 -11.41 -27.25
N GLY A 830 30.80 -11.49 -27.55
CA GLY A 830 29.73 -11.19 -26.59
C GLY A 830 28.77 -12.36 -26.45
N ASN A 831 27.70 -12.13 -25.69
CA ASN A 831 26.65 -13.12 -25.47
C ASN A 831 25.84 -13.43 -26.75
N PHE A 832 25.65 -12.44 -27.62
CA PHE A 832 24.79 -12.54 -28.81
C PHE A 832 25.53 -13.01 -30.08
N GLY A 833 26.86 -13.07 -30.04
CA GLY A 833 27.63 -13.28 -31.26
C GLY A 833 29.11 -12.96 -31.13
N GLN A 834 29.80 -13.10 -32.26
CA GLN A 834 31.19 -12.71 -32.43
C GLN A 834 31.26 -11.54 -33.41
N VAL A 835 32.08 -10.55 -33.08
CA VAL A 835 32.38 -9.40 -33.94
C VAL A 835 33.76 -9.61 -34.52
N LEU A 836 33.85 -9.62 -35.85
CA LEU A 836 35.10 -9.79 -36.58
C LEU A 836 35.42 -8.51 -37.32
N LYS A 837 36.67 -8.08 -37.31
CA LYS A 837 37.15 -7.11 -38.28
C LYS A 837 37.15 -7.77 -39.65
N ALA A 838 36.70 -7.05 -40.67
CA ALA A 838 36.75 -7.50 -42.05
C ALA A 838 37.07 -6.33 -42.98
N ARG A 839 37.62 -6.67 -44.14
CA ARG A 839 37.71 -5.74 -45.27
C ARG A 839 36.60 -6.07 -46.24
N ILE A 840 35.69 -5.12 -46.46
CA ILE A 840 34.55 -5.28 -47.37
C ILE A 840 34.76 -4.48 -48.66
N LYS A 841 34.14 -4.94 -49.75
CA LYS A 841 34.01 -4.17 -50.99
C LYS A 841 32.56 -3.72 -51.14
N LYS A 842 32.33 -2.41 -51.06
CA LYS A 842 31.01 -1.78 -51.22
C LYS A 842 31.11 -0.68 -52.27
N ASP A 843 30.22 -0.68 -53.25
CA ASP A 843 30.19 0.30 -54.34
C ASP A 843 31.54 0.45 -55.08
N GLY A 844 32.30 -0.64 -55.18
CA GLY A 844 33.64 -0.66 -55.81
C GLY A 844 34.79 -0.21 -54.91
N LEU A 845 34.51 0.36 -53.73
CA LEU A 845 35.51 0.83 -52.77
C LEU A 845 35.78 -0.24 -51.69
N ARG A 846 37.05 -0.36 -51.29
CA ARG A 846 37.46 -1.24 -50.18
C ARG A 846 37.53 -0.43 -48.89
N MET A 847 36.88 -0.91 -47.85
CA MET A 847 36.88 -0.28 -46.53
C MET A 847 36.93 -1.33 -45.42
N ASP A 848 37.37 -0.91 -44.24
CA ASP A 848 37.35 -1.74 -43.05
C ASP A 848 35.94 -1.67 -42.41
N ALA A 849 35.44 -2.81 -41.97
CA ALA A 849 34.12 -2.98 -41.37
C ALA A 849 34.20 -3.93 -40.17
N ALA A 850 33.24 -3.80 -39.26
CA ALA A 850 33.01 -4.78 -38.21
C ALA A 850 31.83 -5.67 -38.63
N ILE A 851 32.07 -6.99 -38.70
CA ILE A 851 31.07 -7.99 -39.03
C ILE A 851 30.56 -8.62 -37.74
N LYS A 852 29.30 -8.34 -37.39
CA LYS A 852 28.59 -9.02 -36.30
C LYS A 852 27.99 -10.31 -36.87
N ARG A 853 28.29 -11.46 -36.26
CA ARG A 853 27.67 -12.76 -36.58
C ARG A 853 27.17 -13.44 -35.32
N MET A 854 26.10 -14.23 -35.43
CA MET A 854 25.59 -15.04 -34.31
C MET A 854 26.47 -16.27 -34.06
N LYS A 855 26.45 -16.79 -32.83
CA LYS A 855 27.10 -18.07 -32.46
C LYS A 855 26.28 -19.25 -33.04
N GLU A 856 26.94 -20.38 -33.31
CA GLU A 856 26.30 -21.57 -33.93
C GLU A 856 25.14 -22.17 -33.10
N TYR A 857 25.04 -21.82 -31.82
CA TYR A 857 23.99 -22.28 -30.89
C TYR A 857 23.07 -21.15 -30.39
N ALA A 858 22.94 -20.04 -31.13
CA ALA A 858 22.11 -18.91 -30.74
C ALA A 858 20.61 -19.28 -30.62
N SER A 859 19.92 -18.76 -29.61
CA SER A 859 18.50 -19.05 -29.37
C SER A 859 17.60 -18.36 -30.39
N LYS A 860 16.34 -18.81 -30.53
CA LYS A 860 15.34 -18.14 -31.40
C LYS A 860 15.09 -16.66 -31.01
N ASP A 861 15.28 -16.34 -29.73
CA ASP A 861 15.14 -14.98 -29.22
C ASP A 861 16.35 -14.13 -29.62
N ASP A 862 17.56 -14.69 -29.56
CA ASP A 862 18.79 -14.03 -30.06
C ASP A 862 18.68 -13.76 -31.57
N HIS A 863 18.11 -14.69 -32.33
CA HIS A 863 17.86 -14.49 -33.77
C HIS A 863 16.90 -13.31 -34.04
N ARG A 864 15.88 -13.13 -33.18
CA ARG A 864 14.91 -12.04 -33.31
C ARG A 864 15.48 -10.69 -32.88
N ASP A 865 16.30 -10.65 -31.84
CA ASP A 865 16.95 -9.43 -31.38
C ASP A 865 18.04 -8.99 -32.38
N PHE A 866 18.80 -9.94 -32.94
CA PHE A 866 19.77 -9.71 -34.00
C PHE A 866 19.12 -9.24 -35.33
N ALA A 867 17.99 -9.82 -35.72
CA ALA A 867 17.21 -9.34 -36.87
C ALA A 867 16.58 -7.96 -36.60
N GLY A 868 16.17 -7.70 -35.35
CA GLY A 868 15.66 -6.40 -34.91
C GLY A 868 16.70 -5.30 -34.98
N GLU A 869 17.97 -5.60 -34.63
CA GLU A 869 19.08 -4.67 -34.77
C GLU A 869 19.30 -4.24 -36.23
N LEU A 870 19.24 -5.20 -37.18
CA LEU A 870 19.29 -4.90 -38.61
C LEU A 870 18.14 -3.98 -39.03
N GLU A 871 16.91 -4.27 -38.57
CA GLU A 871 15.73 -3.46 -38.89
C GLU A 871 15.84 -2.02 -38.36
N VAL A 872 16.32 -1.85 -37.12
CA VAL A 872 16.53 -0.53 -36.50
C VAL A 872 17.56 0.27 -37.29
N LEU A 873 18.74 -0.32 -37.55
CA LEU A 873 19.81 0.38 -38.26
C LEU A 873 19.42 0.76 -39.70
N CYS A 874 18.61 -0.06 -40.38
CA CYS A 874 18.08 0.29 -41.70
C CYS A 874 17.14 1.50 -41.65
N LYS A 875 16.30 1.62 -40.61
CA LYS A 875 15.33 2.72 -40.46
C LYS A 875 15.96 4.02 -39.98
N LEU A 876 17.01 3.94 -39.16
CA LEU A 876 17.72 5.11 -38.65
C LEU A 876 18.47 5.86 -39.75
N GLY A 877 19.10 5.13 -40.68
CA GLY A 877 19.92 5.72 -41.72
C GLY A 877 21.26 6.25 -41.17
N HIS A 878 21.90 7.13 -41.93
CA HIS A 878 23.24 7.63 -41.60
C HIS A 878 23.22 8.77 -40.59
N HIS A 879 24.04 8.68 -39.54
CA HIS A 879 24.28 9.76 -38.58
C HIS A 879 25.73 9.69 -38.03
N PRO A 880 26.41 10.83 -37.79
CA PRO A 880 27.80 10.84 -37.32
C PRO A 880 27.99 10.18 -35.95
N ASN A 881 27.05 10.35 -35.01
CA ASN A 881 27.12 9.80 -33.64
C ASN A 881 26.30 8.52 -33.42
N ILE A 882 25.95 7.80 -34.49
CA ILE A 882 25.30 6.48 -34.42
C ILE A 882 26.10 5.52 -35.29
N ILE A 883 26.27 4.27 -34.82
CA ILE A 883 26.97 3.25 -35.60
C ILE A 883 26.20 2.95 -36.88
N ASN A 884 26.83 3.16 -38.03
CA ASN A 884 26.16 3.04 -39.32
C ASN A 884 26.21 1.62 -39.89
N LEU A 885 25.10 1.17 -40.48
CA LEU A 885 25.04 -0.08 -41.25
C LEU A 885 25.67 0.11 -42.64
N LEU A 886 26.67 -0.70 -42.95
CA LEU A 886 27.29 -0.76 -44.27
C LEU A 886 26.54 -1.73 -45.18
N GLY A 887 26.06 -2.85 -44.65
CA GLY A 887 25.19 -3.80 -45.34
C GLY A 887 25.03 -5.10 -44.56
N ALA A 888 24.28 -6.05 -45.12
CA ALA A 888 24.13 -7.38 -44.54
C ALA A 888 24.22 -8.47 -45.62
N CYS A 889 24.67 -9.66 -45.22
CA CYS A 889 24.83 -10.82 -46.09
C CYS A 889 24.26 -12.06 -45.39
N GLU A 890 23.54 -12.90 -46.12
CA GLU A 890 23.13 -14.22 -45.65
C GLU A 890 23.96 -15.29 -46.35
N HIS A 891 24.68 -16.12 -45.58
CA HIS A 891 25.50 -17.21 -46.12
C HIS A 891 25.33 -18.48 -45.29
N ARG A 892 25.02 -19.59 -45.97
CA ARG A 892 24.78 -20.92 -45.35
C ARG A 892 23.74 -20.88 -44.21
N GLY A 893 22.72 -20.04 -44.34
CA GLY A 893 21.65 -19.89 -43.35
C GLY A 893 22.01 -19.02 -42.13
N TYR A 894 23.17 -18.35 -42.15
CA TYR A 894 23.57 -17.40 -41.11
C TYR A 894 23.57 -15.97 -41.65
N LEU A 895 23.04 -15.05 -40.85
CA LEU A 895 23.02 -13.61 -41.14
C LEU A 895 24.28 -12.94 -40.60
N TYR A 896 24.89 -12.10 -41.43
CA TYR A 896 26.09 -11.30 -41.13
C TYR A 896 25.76 -9.83 -41.31
N LEU A 897 25.95 -9.03 -40.27
CA LEU A 897 25.74 -7.57 -40.30
C LEU A 897 27.10 -6.89 -40.40
N ALA A 898 27.32 -6.11 -41.46
CA ALA A 898 28.48 -5.25 -41.62
C ALA A 898 28.14 -3.83 -41.15
N ILE A 899 28.78 -3.40 -40.07
CA ILE A 899 28.68 -2.05 -39.51
C ILE A 899 30.03 -1.34 -39.63
N GLU A 900 30.03 -0.02 -39.50
CA GLU A 900 31.27 0.77 -39.50
C GLU A 900 32.24 0.29 -38.40
N TYR A 901 33.53 0.29 -38.72
CA TYR A 901 34.57 -0.13 -37.80
C TYR A 901 35.03 1.05 -36.93
N ALA A 902 34.94 0.88 -35.61
CA ALA A 902 35.43 1.84 -34.63
C ALA A 902 36.78 1.37 -34.06
N PRO A 903 37.91 2.01 -34.43
CA PRO A 903 39.25 1.49 -34.14
C PRO A 903 39.62 1.54 -32.65
N HIS A 904 39.00 2.41 -31.86
CA HIS A 904 39.31 2.57 -30.44
C HIS A 904 38.44 1.70 -29.51
N GLY A 905 37.53 0.90 -30.07
CA GLY A 905 36.66 0.01 -29.29
C GLY A 905 35.55 0.77 -28.55
N ASN A 906 35.06 0.18 -27.45
CA ASN A 906 34.02 0.80 -26.63
C ASN A 906 34.58 1.88 -25.69
N LEU A 907 33.72 2.85 -25.36
CA LEU A 907 34.08 4.02 -24.56
C LEU A 907 34.47 3.65 -23.12
N LEU A 908 33.84 2.64 -22.52
CA LEU A 908 34.19 2.19 -21.17
C LEU A 908 35.66 1.73 -21.08
N ASP A 909 36.08 0.85 -22.00
CA ASP A 909 37.46 0.37 -22.05
C ASP A 909 38.43 1.49 -22.45
N PHE A 910 38.01 2.38 -23.35
CA PHE A 910 38.79 3.55 -23.75
C PHE A 910 39.05 4.50 -22.56
N LEU A 911 38.02 4.80 -21.76
CA LEU A 911 38.13 5.61 -20.54
C LEU A 911 39.05 4.93 -19.52
N ARG A 912 38.90 3.62 -19.29
CA ARG A 912 39.75 2.88 -18.34
C ARG A 912 41.21 2.83 -18.78
N LYS A 913 41.48 2.64 -20.07
CA LYS A 913 42.84 2.68 -20.64
C LYS A 913 43.49 4.06 -20.57
N SER A 914 42.70 5.13 -20.51
CA SER A 914 43.22 6.50 -20.40
C SER A 914 43.90 6.81 -19.07
N ARG A 915 43.68 5.97 -18.04
CA ARG A 915 44.13 6.17 -16.66
C ARG A 915 45.64 5.92 -16.53
N VAL A 916 46.42 6.99 -16.53
CA VAL A 916 47.89 6.94 -16.51
C VAL A 916 48.46 6.56 -15.15
N LEU A 917 47.76 6.84 -14.05
CA LEU A 917 48.25 6.49 -12.71
C LEU A 917 48.40 4.97 -12.50
N GLU A 918 47.62 4.16 -13.21
CA GLU A 918 47.70 2.69 -13.15
C GLU A 918 48.57 2.08 -14.24
N THR A 919 48.70 2.75 -15.39
CA THR A 919 49.37 2.20 -16.58
C THR A 919 50.78 2.75 -16.79
N ASP A 920 51.04 4.02 -16.43
CA ASP A 920 52.35 4.69 -16.49
C ASP A 920 52.46 5.76 -15.38
N PRO A 921 52.80 5.35 -14.13
CA PRO A 921 52.92 6.26 -12.99
C PRO A 921 53.98 7.35 -13.20
N ALA A 922 55.02 7.09 -14.01
CA ALA A 922 56.09 8.06 -14.27
C ALA A 922 55.59 9.22 -15.13
N PHE A 923 54.81 8.92 -16.17
CA PHE A 923 54.13 9.93 -16.98
C PHE A 923 53.11 10.74 -16.18
N ALA A 924 52.34 10.07 -15.31
CA ALA A 924 51.35 10.71 -14.44
C ALA A 924 51.98 11.73 -13.48
N ILE A 925 53.11 11.38 -12.86
CA ILE A 925 53.87 12.26 -11.96
C ILE A 925 54.51 13.41 -12.73
N ALA A 926 55.11 13.15 -13.89
CA ALA A 926 55.76 14.18 -14.71
C ALA A 926 54.78 15.24 -15.23
N ASN A 927 53.57 14.84 -15.59
CA ASN A 927 52.55 15.73 -16.19
C ASN A 927 51.44 16.13 -15.22
N SER A 928 51.50 15.70 -13.95
CA SER A 928 50.49 15.99 -12.92
C SER A 928 49.05 15.70 -13.36
N THR A 929 48.83 14.58 -14.05
CA THR A 929 47.52 14.18 -14.58
C THR A 929 47.20 12.72 -14.28
N ALA A 930 45.94 12.44 -13.93
CA ALA A 930 45.42 11.09 -13.71
C ALA A 930 44.91 10.43 -14.99
N SER A 931 44.71 11.19 -16.07
CA SER A 931 44.26 10.68 -17.37
C SER A 931 45.03 11.32 -18.54
N THR A 932 45.13 10.58 -19.64
CA THR A 932 45.59 11.08 -20.94
C THR A 932 44.53 11.91 -21.68
N LEU A 933 43.27 11.87 -21.21
CA LEU A 933 42.17 12.66 -21.76
C LEU A 933 42.04 13.99 -21.02
N CYS A 934 41.68 15.04 -21.74
CA CYS A 934 41.37 16.35 -21.13
C CYS A 934 39.87 16.50 -20.83
N SER A 935 39.53 17.46 -19.97
CA SER A 935 38.13 17.80 -19.66
C SER A 935 37.29 18.08 -20.92
N GLN A 936 37.87 18.71 -21.93
CA GLN A 936 37.17 19.06 -23.16
C GLN A 936 36.85 17.82 -24.00
N GLN A 937 37.75 16.84 -24.07
CA GLN A 937 37.50 15.55 -24.74
C GLN A 937 36.39 14.75 -24.05
N LEU A 938 36.37 14.73 -22.71
CA LEU A 938 35.31 14.05 -21.96
C LEU A 938 33.93 14.69 -22.19
N LEU A 939 33.87 16.03 -22.23
CA LEU A 939 32.64 16.75 -22.59
C LEU A 939 32.23 16.55 -24.06
N HIS A 940 33.20 16.42 -24.97
CA HIS A 940 32.91 16.10 -26.38
C HIS A 940 32.25 14.72 -26.50
N PHE A 941 32.74 13.69 -25.81
CA PHE A 941 32.08 12.39 -25.80
C PHE A 941 30.65 12.47 -25.27
N ALA A 942 30.42 13.24 -24.21
CA ALA A 942 29.08 13.47 -23.68
C ALA A 942 28.15 14.17 -24.68
N ALA A 943 28.64 15.21 -25.36
CA ALA A 943 27.88 15.97 -26.36
C ALA A 943 27.56 15.13 -27.60
N ASP A 944 28.51 14.35 -28.10
CA ASP A 944 28.34 13.42 -29.21
C ASP A 944 27.23 12.40 -28.92
N VAL A 945 27.25 11.78 -27.73
CA VAL A 945 26.20 10.83 -27.32
C VAL A 945 24.85 11.54 -27.18
N ALA A 946 24.79 12.76 -26.64
CA ALA A 946 23.55 13.54 -26.57
C ALA A 946 23.00 13.85 -27.96
N CYS A 947 23.86 14.20 -28.93
CA CYS A 947 23.47 14.45 -30.32
C CYS A 947 22.90 13.19 -30.99
N GLY A 948 23.55 12.04 -30.81
CA GLY A 948 23.02 10.76 -31.30
C GLY A 948 21.67 10.38 -30.67
N MET A 949 21.52 10.58 -29.35
CA MET A 949 20.27 10.29 -28.65
C MET A 949 19.13 11.26 -29.00
N ASP A 950 19.44 12.52 -29.29
CA ASP A 950 18.47 13.48 -29.82
C ASP A 950 17.95 13.03 -31.19
N PHE A 951 18.85 12.59 -32.08
CA PHE A 951 18.46 12.01 -33.36
C PHE A 951 17.57 10.77 -33.20
N LEU A 952 17.93 9.84 -32.30
CA LEU A 952 17.10 8.67 -32.00
C LEU A 952 15.72 9.06 -31.48
N SER A 953 15.66 10.04 -30.57
CA SER A 953 14.43 10.57 -30.00
C SER A 953 13.52 11.18 -31.07
N GLN A 954 14.06 12.01 -31.97
CA GLN A 954 13.31 12.59 -33.09
C GLN A 954 12.77 11.51 -34.04
N LYS A 955 13.50 10.42 -34.20
CA LYS A 955 13.09 9.24 -34.98
C LYS A 955 12.17 8.28 -34.22
N GLN A 956 11.79 8.62 -32.98
CA GLN A 956 10.93 7.80 -32.10
C GLN A 956 11.50 6.41 -31.79
N PHE A 957 12.83 6.33 -31.68
CA PHE A 957 13.54 5.14 -31.22
C PHE A 957 13.99 5.29 -29.77
N ILE A 958 13.74 4.24 -28.98
CA ILE A 958 14.19 4.14 -27.60
C ILE A 958 15.34 3.12 -27.57
N HIS A 959 16.48 3.52 -27.03
CA HIS A 959 17.71 2.71 -26.98
C HIS A 959 17.60 1.57 -25.97
N ARG A 960 17.22 1.88 -24.72
CA ARG A 960 16.98 0.98 -23.56
C ARG A 960 18.18 0.33 -22.90
N ASP A 961 19.35 0.39 -23.54
CA ASP A 961 20.60 -0.03 -22.91
C ASP A 961 21.71 1.00 -23.13
N LEU A 962 21.42 2.26 -22.84
CA LEU A 962 22.41 3.32 -23.01
C LEU A 962 23.41 3.28 -21.85
N ALA A 963 24.66 2.93 -22.16
CA ALA A 963 25.76 2.80 -21.20
C ALA A 963 27.11 2.95 -21.92
N ALA A 964 28.19 3.28 -21.19
CA ALA A 964 29.51 3.50 -21.80
C ALA A 964 30.05 2.29 -22.58
N ARG A 965 29.68 1.05 -22.20
CA ARG A 965 30.05 -0.18 -22.93
C ARG A 965 29.41 -0.29 -24.33
N ASN A 966 28.31 0.43 -24.56
CA ASN A 966 27.55 0.43 -25.81
C ASN A 966 27.81 1.69 -26.64
N ILE A 967 28.80 2.52 -26.26
CA ILE A 967 29.29 3.63 -27.06
C ILE A 967 30.62 3.21 -27.67
N LEU A 968 30.79 3.37 -28.98
CA LEU A 968 32.03 3.11 -29.70
C LEU A 968 32.77 4.40 -30.01
N VAL A 969 34.10 4.34 -30.05
CA VAL A 969 34.96 5.49 -30.32
C VAL A 969 35.59 5.36 -31.72
N GLY A 970 35.23 6.30 -32.59
CA GLY A 970 35.68 6.36 -33.98
C GLY A 970 37.10 6.89 -34.15
N GLU A 971 37.60 6.93 -35.39
CA GLU A 971 39.00 7.27 -35.71
C GLU A 971 39.38 8.71 -35.35
N SER A 972 38.42 9.64 -35.37
CA SER A 972 38.62 11.05 -35.00
C SER A 972 38.20 11.35 -33.56
N PHE A 973 38.13 10.31 -32.71
CA PHE A 973 37.61 10.38 -31.33
C PHE A 973 36.15 10.84 -31.22
N GLU A 974 35.34 10.59 -32.24
CA GLU A 974 33.90 10.79 -32.17
C GLU A 974 33.23 9.63 -31.43
N ALA A 975 32.29 9.94 -30.53
CA ALA A 975 31.48 8.92 -29.85
C ALA A 975 30.26 8.55 -30.70
N LYS A 976 30.05 7.24 -30.86
CA LYS A 976 29.01 6.63 -31.69
C LYS A 976 28.20 5.64 -30.88
N ILE A 977 26.88 5.84 -30.82
CA ILE A 977 25.97 4.94 -30.11
C ILE A 977 25.83 3.63 -30.89
N ALA A 978 25.97 2.51 -30.20
CA ALA A 978 25.93 1.17 -30.78
C ALA A 978 25.07 0.20 -29.92
N ASP A 979 24.92 -1.02 -30.42
CA ASP A 979 24.20 -2.13 -29.79
C ASP A 979 22.68 -1.91 -29.63
N PHE A 980 21.97 -1.88 -30.77
CA PHE A 980 20.53 -1.67 -30.84
C PHE A 980 19.69 -2.95 -30.63
N GLY A 981 20.29 -4.01 -30.08
CA GLY A 981 19.63 -5.32 -29.91
C GLY A 981 18.37 -5.29 -29.04
N LEU A 982 18.25 -4.29 -28.15
CA LEU A 982 17.07 -4.08 -27.30
C LEU A 982 16.17 -2.92 -27.75
N SER A 983 16.58 -2.19 -28.79
CA SER A 983 15.90 -0.99 -29.28
C SER A 983 14.65 -1.31 -30.09
N ARG A 984 13.62 -0.46 -30.03
CA ARG A 984 12.39 -0.59 -30.84
C ARG A 984 11.81 0.79 -31.20
N GLY A 985 11.06 0.87 -32.30
CA GLY A 985 10.45 2.11 -32.80
C GLY A 985 9.00 2.33 -32.36
N GLN A 986 8.79 2.70 -31.09
CA GLN A 986 7.51 3.16 -30.51
C GLN A 986 7.78 4.11 -29.34
N GLU A 987 6.94 5.14 -29.14
CA GLU A 987 7.02 6.15 -28.06
C GLU A 987 7.03 5.56 -26.63
N VAL A 988 6.34 4.43 -26.43
CA VAL A 988 6.26 3.71 -25.17
C VAL A 988 6.28 2.21 -25.44
N TYR A 989 7.14 1.47 -24.74
CA TYR A 989 7.19 0.02 -24.85
C TYR A 989 7.14 -0.67 -23.50
N VAL A 990 6.37 -1.76 -23.45
CA VAL A 990 6.25 -2.64 -22.29
C VAL A 990 6.85 -4.00 -22.65
N LYS A 991 7.98 -4.34 -22.02
CA LYS A 991 8.68 -5.62 -22.26
C LYS A 991 7.86 -6.79 -21.68
N LYS A 992 7.52 -7.79 -22.51
CA LYS A 992 6.68 -8.94 -22.13
C LYS A 992 7.45 -10.19 -21.67
N THR A 993 8.78 -10.21 -21.79
CA THR A 993 9.64 -11.38 -21.50
C THR A 993 10.81 -11.05 -20.57
N MET A 994 11.14 -12.00 -19.68
CA MET A 994 12.23 -11.94 -18.68
C MET A 994 13.59 -12.26 -19.31
N GLY A 995 14.12 -11.34 -20.13
CA GLY A 995 15.51 -11.40 -20.61
C GLY A 995 16.46 -10.59 -19.72
N ARG A 996 17.78 -10.71 -19.91
CA ARG A 996 18.80 -9.89 -19.20
C ARG A 996 18.48 -8.39 -19.31
N LEU A 997 18.64 -7.65 -18.22
CA LEU A 997 18.30 -6.23 -18.10
C LEU A 997 19.47 -5.43 -17.51
N PRO A 998 19.76 -4.21 -18.02
CA PRO A 998 20.83 -3.37 -17.51
C PRO A 998 20.40 -2.61 -16.25
N VAL A 999 20.06 -3.34 -15.17
CA VAL A 999 19.38 -2.82 -13.97
C VAL A 999 20.02 -1.53 -13.41
N ARG A 1000 21.36 -1.43 -13.41
CA ARG A 1000 22.09 -0.27 -12.87
C ARG A 1000 21.93 1.03 -13.68
N TRP A 1001 21.51 0.94 -14.94
CA TRP A 1001 21.29 2.07 -15.84
C TRP A 1001 19.80 2.36 -16.07
N MET A 1002 18.89 1.52 -15.57
CA MET A 1002 17.46 1.65 -15.82
C MET A 1002 16.80 2.74 -14.96
N ALA A 1003 15.85 3.44 -15.55
CA ALA A 1003 14.99 4.39 -14.86
C ALA A 1003 14.00 3.69 -13.90
N ILE A 1004 13.50 4.42 -12.90
CA ILE A 1004 12.59 3.89 -11.88
C ILE A 1004 11.33 3.29 -12.52
N GLU A 1005 10.74 3.96 -13.51
CA GLU A 1005 9.57 3.48 -14.24
C GLU A 1005 9.85 2.22 -15.07
N SER A 1006 11.07 2.09 -15.59
CA SER A 1006 11.51 0.91 -16.33
C SER A 1006 11.74 -0.28 -15.42
N LEU A 1007 12.23 -0.04 -14.20
CA LEU A 1007 12.40 -1.07 -13.17
C LEU A 1007 11.05 -1.57 -12.62
N ASN A 1008 10.18 -0.64 -12.22
CA ASN A 1008 8.92 -1.00 -11.54
C ASN A 1008 7.86 -1.56 -12.49
N TYR A 1009 7.81 -1.03 -13.72
CA TYR A 1009 6.68 -1.24 -14.62
C TYR A 1009 7.09 -1.75 -16.01
N SER A 1010 8.39 -1.99 -16.25
CA SER A 1010 8.92 -2.36 -17.57
C SER A 1010 8.55 -1.36 -18.66
N VAL A 1011 8.35 -0.09 -18.30
CA VAL A 1011 8.00 1.01 -19.21
C VAL A 1011 9.28 1.68 -19.68
N TYR A 1012 9.48 1.73 -21.00
CA TYR A 1012 10.62 2.40 -21.63
C TYR A 1012 10.10 3.54 -22.52
N THR A 1013 10.75 4.70 -22.41
CA THR A 1013 10.45 5.96 -23.13
C THR A 1013 11.74 6.71 -23.44
N THR A 1014 11.68 7.78 -24.24
CA THR A 1014 12.82 8.72 -24.38
C THR A 1014 13.32 9.21 -23.02
N ASN A 1015 12.42 9.49 -22.08
CA ASN A 1015 12.78 9.98 -20.74
C ASN A 1015 13.46 8.91 -19.88
N SER A 1016 13.21 7.62 -20.13
CA SER A 1016 13.98 6.56 -19.47
C SER A 1016 15.40 6.47 -20.03
N ASP A 1017 15.61 6.74 -21.32
CA ASP A 1017 16.97 6.84 -21.88
C ASP A 1017 17.71 8.09 -21.35
N VAL A 1018 17.00 9.19 -21.08
CA VAL A 1018 17.58 10.38 -20.40
C VAL A 1018 18.14 10.01 -19.02
N TRP A 1019 17.45 9.16 -18.27
CA TRP A 1019 17.97 8.65 -16.99
C TRP A 1019 19.26 7.84 -17.19
N SER A 1020 19.26 6.91 -18.15
CA SER A 1020 20.43 6.11 -18.51
C SER A 1020 21.60 6.97 -18.98
N TYR A 1021 21.31 8.06 -19.72
CA TYR A 1021 22.29 9.06 -20.11
C TYR A 1021 22.93 9.77 -18.90
N GLY A 1022 22.14 10.10 -17.87
CA GLY A 1022 22.69 10.62 -16.62
C GLY A 1022 23.70 9.67 -15.97
N VAL A 1023 23.42 8.36 -15.98
CA VAL A 1023 24.37 7.32 -15.50
C VAL A 1023 25.60 7.25 -16.39
N LEU A 1024 25.44 7.34 -17.71
CA LEU A 1024 26.55 7.38 -18.67
C LEU A 1024 27.45 8.61 -18.45
N LEU A 1025 26.89 9.80 -18.19
CA LEU A 1025 27.67 10.98 -17.83
C LEU A 1025 28.53 10.71 -16.60
N TRP A 1026 27.97 10.05 -15.59
CA TRP A 1026 28.71 9.65 -14.39
C TRP A 1026 29.85 8.68 -14.73
N GLU A 1027 29.64 7.70 -15.62
CA GLU A 1027 30.70 6.81 -16.12
C GLU A 1027 31.82 7.59 -16.84
N VAL A 1028 31.48 8.61 -17.65
CA VAL A 1028 32.44 9.44 -18.37
C VAL A 1028 33.32 10.25 -17.40
N VAL A 1029 32.72 10.95 -16.44
CA VAL A 1029 33.48 11.79 -15.50
C VAL A 1029 34.28 10.98 -14.48
N SER A 1030 33.84 9.75 -14.17
CA SER A 1030 34.55 8.80 -13.29
C SER A 1030 35.61 7.96 -14.02
N LEU A 1031 35.84 8.22 -15.31
CA LEU A 1031 36.79 7.47 -16.15
C LEU A 1031 36.49 5.95 -16.19
N GLY A 1032 35.21 5.60 -16.22
CA GLY A 1032 34.73 4.22 -16.33
C GLY A 1032 34.53 3.50 -14.99
N GLY A 1033 34.20 4.25 -13.93
CA GLY A 1033 33.81 3.69 -12.62
C GLY A 1033 32.54 2.84 -12.71
N THR A 1034 32.37 1.89 -11.80
CA THR A 1034 31.17 1.03 -11.78
C THR A 1034 29.98 1.72 -11.09
N PRO A 1035 28.85 1.97 -11.78
CA PRO A 1035 27.68 2.61 -11.16
C PRO A 1035 27.10 1.80 -10.00
N TYR A 1036 26.80 2.49 -8.89
CA TYR A 1036 26.19 1.89 -7.69
C TYR A 1036 27.00 0.72 -7.12
N CYS A 1037 28.34 0.80 -7.19
CA CYS A 1037 29.21 -0.27 -6.73
C CYS A 1037 28.95 -0.64 -5.25
N GLY A 1038 29.07 -1.92 -4.90
CA GLY A 1038 28.82 -2.44 -3.55
C GLY A 1038 27.34 -2.63 -3.20
N MET A 1039 26.42 -2.36 -4.13
CA MET A 1039 24.98 -2.55 -3.97
C MET A 1039 24.47 -3.67 -4.86
N THR A 1040 23.62 -4.57 -4.35
CA THR A 1040 22.96 -5.60 -5.17
C THR A 1040 21.83 -4.99 -6.01
N CYS A 1041 21.42 -5.66 -7.09
CA CYS A 1041 20.30 -5.21 -7.93
C CYS A 1041 19.00 -5.03 -7.13
N ALA A 1042 18.74 -5.89 -6.13
CA ALA A 1042 17.58 -5.81 -5.25
C ALA A 1042 17.63 -4.56 -4.35
N GLN A 1043 18.79 -4.27 -3.76
CA GLN A 1043 18.99 -3.06 -2.96
C GLN A 1043 18.85 -1.79 -3.82
N LEU A 1044 19.31 -1.82 -5.07
CA LEU A 1044 19.16 -0.69 -5.99
C LEU A 1044 17.69 -0.44 -6.35
N TYR A 1045 16.94 -1.51 -6.62
CA TYR A 1045 15.49 -1.43 -6.88
C TYR A 1045 14.73 -0.79 -5.71
N GLU A 1046 15.13 -1.09 -4.47
CA GLU A 1046 14.51 -0.50 -3.26
C GLU A 1046 14.92 0.95 -3.00
N LYS A 1047 16.19 1.30 -3.24
CA LYS A 1047 16.75 2.62 -2.88
C LYS A 1047 16.44 3.73 -3.88
N LEU A 1048 16.34 3.44 -5.18
CA LEU A 1048 16.08 4.47 -6.21
C LEU A 1048 14.75 5.23 -5.99
N PRO A 1049 13.61 4.57 -5.67
CA PRO A 1049 12.35 5.26 -5.32
C PRO A 1049 12.43 6.10 -4.04
N GLN A 1050 13.38 5.81 -3.14
CA GLN A 1050 13.58 6.56 -1.89
C GLN A 1050 14.40 7.84 -2.08
N GLY A 1051 14.70 8.20 -3.33
CA GLY A 1051 15.47 9.40 -3.67
C GLY A 1051 16.99 9.19 -3.72
N TYR A 1052 17.49 7.96 -3.49
CA TYR A 1052 18.92 7.68 -3.61
C TYR A 1052 19.40 7.85 -5.05
N ARG A 1053 20.56 8.50 -5.25
CA ARG A 1053 21.21 8.76 -6.55
C ARG A 1053 22.72 8.54 -6.43
N LEU A 1054 23.42 8.45 -7.56
CA LEU A 1054 24.89 8.40 -7.56
C LEU A 1054 25.49 9.66 -6.95
N GLU A 1055 26.47 9.48 -6.08
CA GLU A 1055 27.20 10.58 -5.43
C GLU A 1055 28.03 11.38 -6.45
N LYS A 1056 28.26 12.65 -6.15
CA LYS A 1056 29.06 13.55 -6.98
C LYS A 1056 30.55 13.17 -6.94
N PRO A 1057 31.18 12.85 -8.08
CA PRO A 1057 32.64 12.69 -8.17
C PRO A 1057 33.38 13.97 -7.74
N LEU A 1058 34.44 13.84 -6.95
CA LEU A 1058 35.31 14.93 -6.49
C LEU A 1058 36.00 15.65 -7.66
N ASN A 1059 36.26 14.95 -8.76
CA ASN A 1059 36.84 15.51 -9.97
C ASN A 1059 35.81 16.18 -10.89
N CYS A 1060 34.52 16.24 -10.53
CA CYS A 1060 33.45 16.77 -11.35
C CYS A 1060 32.98 18.15 -10.86
N ASP A 1061 32.78 19.09 -11.78
CA ASP A 1061 32.22 20.41 -11.50
C ASP A 1061 30.72 20.32 -11.16
N ASP A 1062 30.23 21.25 -10.33
CA ASP A 1062 28.82 21.29 -9.93
C ASP A 1062 27.86 21.37 -11.12
N GLU A 1063 28.24 22.08 -12.17
CA GLU A 1063 27.38 22.32 -13.32
C GLU A 1063 27.09 21.04 -14.13
N VAL A 1064 28.10 20.17 -14.26
CA VAL A 1064 27.93 18.85 -14.90
C VAL A 1064 27.14 17.91 -14.00
N TYR A 1065 27.36 17.94 -12.69
CA TYR A 1065 26.60 17.10 -11.76
C TYR A 1065 25.14 17.55 -11.60
N GLU A 1066 24.83 18.84 -11.69
CA GLU A 1066 23.45 19.35 -11.74
C GLU A 1066 22.73 18.82 -12.99
N LEU A 1067 23.40 18.77 -14.15
CA LEU A 1067 22.84 18.15 -15.36
C LEU A 1067 22.52 16.66 -15.12
N MET A 1068 23.40 15.91 -14.45
CA MET A 1068 23.12 14.52 -14.06
C MET A 1068 21.90 14.41 -13.13
N LYS A 1069 21.78 15.28 -12.12
CA LYS A 1069 20.62 15.29 -11.21
C LYS A 1069 19.31 15.65 -11.90
N GLN A 1070 19.35 16.50 -12.92
CA GLN A 1070 18.18 16.80 -13.76
C GLN A 1070 17.77 15.55 -14.57
N CYS A 1071 18.72 14.79 -15.10
CA CYS A 1071 18.45 13.51 -15.76
C CYS A 1071 17.84 12.46 -14.80
N TRP A 1072 18.19 12.50 -13.51
CA TRP A 1072 17.69 11.55 -12.50
C TRP A 1072 16.47 12.02 -11.70
N LYS A 1073 15.68 12.97 -12.22
CA LYS A 1073 14.39 13.31 -11.60
C LYS A 1073 13.47 12.09 -11.54
N GLU A 1074 12.80 11.92 -10.42
CA GLU A 1074 11.92 10.76 -10.17
C GLU A 1074 10.83 10.68 -11.25
N LYS A 1075 10.19 11.81 -11.54
CA LYS A 1075 9.13 11.88 -12.54
C LYS A 1075 9.73 12.06 -13.94
N PRO A 1076 9.37 11.21 -14.93
CA PRO A 1076 9.97 11.24 -16.26
C PRO A 1076 9.83 12.57 -17.00
N TYR A 1077 8.70 13.27 -16.83
CA TYR A 1077 8.41 14.54 -17.50
C TYR A 1077 9.12 15.75 -16.89
N GLU A 1078 9.77 15.61 -15.73
CA GLU A 1078 10.61 16.65 -15.12
C GLU A 1078 12.07 16.58 -15.63
N ARG A 1079 12.40 15.55 -16.41
CA ARG A 1079 13.74 15.34 -16.98
C ARG A 1079 13.90 16.17 -18.26
N PRO A 1080 15.10 16.71 -18.55
CA PRO A 1080 15.33 17.49 -19.76
C PRO A 1080 15.29 16.61 -21.02
N SER A 1081 14.95 17.20 -22.17
CA SER A 1081 15.07 16.53 -23.46
C SER A 1081 16.53 16.43 -23.91
N PHE A 1082 16.85 15.51 -24.81
CA PHE A 1082 18.21 15.39 -25.36
C PHE A 1082 18.68 16.67 -26.07
N ALA A 1083 17.79 17.39 -26.76
CA ALA A 1083 18.08 18.72 -27.29
C ALA A 1083 18.50 19.74 -26.20
N GLN A 1084 17.81 19.77 -25.05
CA GLN A 1084 18.15 20.65 -23.93
C GLN A 1084 19.50 20.27 -23.28
N ILE A 1085 19.76 18.97 -23.15
CA ILE A 1085 21.03 18.43 -22.66
C ILE A 1085 22.17 18.84 -23.60
N LEU A 1086 21.99 18.67 -24.91
CA LEU A 1086 22.97 19.01 -25.93
C LEU A 1086 23.27 20.52 -25.94
N MET A 1087 22.24 21.37 -25.85
CA MET A 1087 22.42 22.83 -25.71
C MET A 1087 23.27 23.18 -24.48
N SER A 1088 23.03 22.50 -23.35
CA SER A 1088 23.78 22.73 -22.11
C SER A 1088 25.25 22.33 -22.26
N LEU A 1089 25.54 21.18 -22.88
CA LEU A 1089 26.90 20.70 -23.11
C LEU A 1089 27.66 21.53 -24.14
N ASN A 1090 27.02 21.97 -25.21
CA ASN A 1090 27.65 22.85 -26.20
C ASN A 1090 28.04 24.20 -25.59
N ARG A 1091 27.20 24.78 -24.73
CA ARG A 1091 27.58 25.97 -23.97
C ARG A 1091 28.81 25.71 -23.08
N MET A 1092 28.85 24.58 -22.36
CA MET A 1092 30.01 24.21 -21.55
C MET A 1092 31.29 24.06 -22.40
N LEU A 1093 31.18 23.50 -23.61
CA LEU A 1093 32.30 23.37 -24.55
C LEU A 1093 32.79 24.74 -25.07
N GLU A 1094 31.90 25.71 -25.26
CA GLU A 1094 32.23 27.09 -25.67
C GLU A 1094 32.94 27.89 -24.57
N GLU A 1095 32.58 27.68 -23.31
CA GLU A 1095 33.14 28.40 -22.16
C GLU A 1095 34.61 28.05 -21.85
N ARG A 1096 35.13 26.94 -22.39
CA ARG A 1096 36.51 26.45 -22.18
C ARG A 1096 36.95 26.37 -20.70
N LYS A 1097 35.98 26.29 -19.78
CA LYS A 1097 36.18 26.02 -18.36
C LYS A 1097 36.59 24.55 -18.18
N THR A 1098 37.35 24.26 -17.14
CA THR A 1098 37.66 22.87 -16.75
C THR A 1098 36.51 22.32 -15.92
N TYR A 1099 35.74 21.38 -16.48
CA TYR A 1099 34.58 20.76 -15.81
C TYR A 1099 34.88 19.41 -15.19
N VAL A 1100 35.91 18.72 -15.70
CA VAL A 1100 36.44 17.50 -15.12
C VAL A 1100 37.91 17.73 -14.79
N ASN A 1101 38.22 17.81 -13.50
CA ASN A 1101 39.57 18.03 -13.03
C ASN A 1101 40.38 16.73 -13.08
N THR A 1102 41.09 16.52 -14.19
CA THR A 1102 41.91 15.33 -14.40
C THR A 1102 43.19 15.29 -13.57
N THR A 1103 43.49 16.32 -12.77
CA THR A 1103 44.61 16.30 -11.80
C THR A 1103 44.22 15.70 -10.46
N LEU A 1104 42.92 15.60 -10.15
CA LEU A 1104 42.41 15.02 -8.90
C LEU A 1104 42.24 13.51 -9.04
N TYR A 1105 42.83 12.76 -8.10
CA TYR A 1105 42.75 11.31 -8.05
C TYR A 1105 41.70 10.86 -7.03
N GLU A 1106 40.57 10.37 -7.51
CA GLU A 1106 39.55 9.72 -6.70
C GLU A 1106 39.59 8.20 -6.89
N LYS A 1107 39.49 7.46 -5.78
CA LYS A 1107 39.49 5.99 -5.80
C LYS A 1107 38.06 5.47 -6.06
N PHE A 1108 37.68 5.34 -7.32
CA PHE A 1108 36.48 4.59 -7.70
C PHE A 1108 36.73 3.07 -7.68
N THR A 1109 35.66 2.29 -7.57
CA THR A 1109 35.71 0.83 -7.71
C THR A 1109 35.40 0.44 -9.17
N TYR A 1110 36.26 -0.40 -9.74
CA TYR A 1110 36.23 -0.79 -11.15
C TYR A 1110 36.02 -2.30 -11.29
N ALA A 1111 34.79 -2.76 -11.05
CA ALA A 1111 34.45 -4.18 -11.22
C ALA A 1111 34.28 -4.52 -12.72
N GLY A 1112 34.55 -5.79 -13.07
CA GLY A 1112 34.21 -6.37 -14.35
C GLY A 1112 32.69 -6.55 -14.47
N ILE A 1113 32.08 -5.99 -15.50
CA ILE A 1113 30.61 -5.90 -15.62
C ILE A 1113 29.95 -7.26 -15.89
N ASP A 1114 30.73 -8.26 -16.32
CA ASP A 1114 30.25 -9.62 -16.61
C ASP A 1114 29.81 -10.41 -15.37
N CYS A 1115 30.14 -9.96 -14.14
CA CYS A 1115 29.63 -10.57 -12.91
C CYS A 1115 28.17 -10.19 -12.59
N SER A 1116 27.57 -9.23 -13.33
CA SER A 1116 26.20 -8.75 -13.07
C SER A 1116 25.09 -9.68 -13.55
N ALA A 1117 25.45 -10.73 -14.33
CA ALA A 1117 24.50 -11.70 -14.87
C ALA A 1117 24.34 -12.95 -13.98
N GLU A 1118 25.24 -13.17 -13.02
CA GLU A 1118 25.17 -14.32 -12.09
C GLU A 1118 24.40 -14.01 -10.81
N GLU A 1119 24.13 -12.73 -10.50
CA GLU A 1119 23.38 -12.32 -9.30
C GLU A 1119 21.89 -12.02 -9.55
N ALA A 1120 21.39 -12.23 -10.77
CA ALA A 1120 19.97 -12.08 -11.14
C ALA A 1120 19.37 -13.42 -11.60
N GLY A 1121 19.59 -14.47 -10.79
CA GLY A 1121 18.92 -15.77 -10.89
C GLY A 1121 17.56 -15.78 -10.20
#